data_AF-A0A3A5VPI1-F1
#
_entry.id   AF-A0A3A5VPI1-F1
#
_cell.length_a   1.000
_cell.length_b   1.000
_cell.length_c   1.000
_cell.angle_alpha   90.00
_cell.angle_beta   90.00
_cell.angle_gamma   90.00
#
_symmetry.space_group_name_H-M   'P 1'
#
loop_
_entity.id
_entity.type
_entity.pdbx_description
1 polymer ?
#
loop_
_entity_poly.entity_id
_entity_poly.type
_entity_poly.pdbx_seq_one_letter_code
_entity_poly.pdbx_strand_id
1 'polypeptide(L)'
;MSLNHNQMAYAAIISTLIFGALFVGVSGFYQTSDGIGEFDSAAEDNLFGDEVSSGEATDLDEDGLPDVLESQYGTDPEDPDTDKDGMSDGWEVEHGLNPLDNGESETLEEETGSTTTADDAEISNESDSWPDPEQGKYGDPDRDGLTNEQEAELGTDPQRADTDNDGLNDRWESLYGMNVSSPDGTIYLFNPLSGNWDCTLLNLALEETLSSMLEEFEGAPTWDELENPLGKHSCDQVLDFDDDGLLNFQEEAYGTNPASPDSDGDMLPDILEVNSGAVVLNFELGSDCGEPESTPFSQRTPRSAPFASEVSAAWFLSDLDGDGLLNGPSDWDTDGDGMPDGFEYCFSFKQDHPTQDGTKQLNPSNSSDGYNDWDEDGLNNLEEYQVANKFGLTNGLPSFTSPWSEDTDGDKMPDGWEANQYNRTTFEYPLNPRNASNANDDIDFDGWDSDGDGDVMYEELELTTTVVELYVEKGDYVTSNTTIARGQYTMGGGNKQPVYLVAPVDGYVYSINVAPGDQVESRLFVWMNLVEESERFTNLMEYEARLDDQGNIVGRSTDPTHGDTDLDGLLDGIEVGGWEILVVNRGVQLTWVVSDPGLPDTDGDGLSDYLEFSSTCDGQGSNASNDDTDSDGESDQQETKLGYVFNGEQYFTSACMFDTDNDGLEDGEEVIAGADNFVTHANNSDTDGDGLIDGNEILFIPRPFQSETNPLINDTDGDGMLDGWEMQVKSTEDNTNSHSLWVAVSNWDRPGCTESSSNSCQMEPGGYVWINWLGGFELQKKYEVSEMNLSGFDLPGNTMCDGCKGRWALDPSLNSLKDDTYDVDNDTLANGAEAPTNWNTNPVDDDTDGDNLPDGWEVRYSYEAINNNLVDNATINAYGARGVMDPSMADSDLDGINDGEEDPDSDGLNRTGLIKKYCPGYNDTTNAECNIDPSTPDGMKFYNNLENYTNFEEFENGTNPVSNDTDGDDWEDGPEVYYMDHDDDGMATGWEYHFEFDPYDSADRLVDSDGDGHTNYCEFKWDTNPRNPISFPGQGELCDPFES
;
A
#
# COMPACT_ATOMS: atom_id res chain seq x y z
N MET A 1 22.06 77.01 38.64
CA MET A 1 23.05 76.08 38.04
C MET A 1 22.77 76.07 36.55
N SER A 2 23.78 76.24 35.70
CA SER A 2 23.61 76.34 34.24
C SER A 2 23.45 74.94 33.63
N LEU A 3 22.38 74.73 32.86
CA LEU A 3 22.12 73.49 32.13
C LEU A 3 22.90 73.45 30.81
N ASN A 4 23.29 72.25 30.35
CA ASN A 4 23.98 72.02 29.07
C ASN A 4 22.98 72.00 27.89
N HIS A 5 23.44 72.23 26.66
CA HIS A 5 22.66 72.34 25.42
C HIS A 5 21.68 71.17 25.21
N ASN A 6 22.10 69.93 25.48
CA ASN A 6 21.22 68.75 25.37
C ASN A 6 20.16 68.68 26.46
N GLN A 7 20.40 69.31 27.63
CA GLN A 7 19.40 69.40 28.71
C GLN A 7 18.43 70.57 28.48
N MET A 8 18.83 71.60 27.73
CA MET A 8 17.90 72.64 27.28
C MET A 8 17.03 72.16 26.12
N ALA A 9 17.55 71.31 25.23
CA ALA A 9 16.74 70.64 24.21
C ALA A 9 15.70 69.69 24.85
N TYR A 10 16.12 68.89 25.83
CA TYR A 10 15.19 68.02 26.58
C TYR A 10 14.15 68.82 27.37
N ALA A 11 14.53 69.94 28.00
CA ALA A 11 13.58 70.81 28.69
C ALA A 11 12.65 71.58 27.74
N ALA A 12 13.11 71.92 26.53
CA ALA A 12 12.30 72.55 25.50
C ALA A 12 11.30 71.55 24.90
N ILE A 13 11.73 70.33 24.58
CA ILE A 13 10.89 69.24 24.06
C ILE A 13 9.87 68.80 25.11
N ILE A 14 10.27 68.63 26.37
CA ILE A 14 9.32 68.34 27.46
C ILE A 14 8.40 69.54 27.72
N SER A 15 8.85 70.78 27.55
CA SER A 15 7.98 71.95 27.68
C SER A 15 6.99 72.07 26.52
N THR A 16 7.37 71.71 25.29
CA THR A 16 6.46 71.69 24.13
C THR A 16 5.55 70.48 24.13
N LEU A 17 5.97 69.33 24.66
CA LEU A 17 5.11 68.16 24.86
C LEU A 17 4.13 68.38 26.03
N ILE A 18 4.54 69.04 27.11
CA ILE A 18 3.62 69.42 28.20
C ILE A 18 2.66 70.52 27.74
N PHE A 19 3.11 71.52 26.97
CA PHE A 19 2.20 72.54 26.42
C PHE A 19 1.35 72.02 25.25
N GLY A 20 1.83 71.04 24.48
CA GLY A 20 1.08 70.37 23.41
C GLY A 20 0.04 69.39 23.94
N ALA A 21 0.38 68.59 24.96
CA ALA A 21 -0.58 67.71 25.63
C ALA A 21 -1.62 68.50 26.47
N LEU A 22 -1.26 69.68 26.99
CA LEU A 22 -2.21 70.63 27.60
C LEU A 22 -3.01 71.44 26.57
N PHE A 23 -2.72 71.36 25.27
CA PHE A 23 -3.52 72.01 24.22
C PHE A 23 -4.42 71.02 23.49
N VAL A 24 -3.96 69.78 23.25
CA VAL A 24 -4.74 68.73 22.58
C VAL A 24 -5.67 68.01 23.57
N GLY A 25 -5.24 67.75 24.81
CA GLY A 25 -6.09 67.16 25.86
C GLY A 25 -7.02 68.15 26.56
N VAL A 26 -7.08 69.41 26.08
CA VAL A 26 -7.88 70.50 26.65
C VAL A 26 -8.76 71.16 25.59
N SER A 27 -8.56 70.89 24.29
CA SER A 27 -9.45 71.41 23.24
C SER A 27 -10.76 70.62 23.16
N GLY A 28 -10.74 69.28 23.28
CA GLY A 28 -11.97 68.47 23.21
C GLY A 28 -12.87 68.53 24.46
N PHE A 29 -12.31 68.83 25.64
CA PHE A 29 -13.09 68.86 26.89
C PHE A 29 -13.65 70.26 27.24
N TYR A 30 -13.25 71.32 26.53
CA TYR A 30 -13.68 72.69 26.85
C TYR A 30 -14.76 73.25 25.90
N GLN A 31 -15.30 72.46 24.96
CA GLN A 31 -16.55 72.82 24.27
C GLN A 31 -17.81 72.39 25.03
N THR A 32 -17.71 71.52 26.04
CA THR A 32 -18.88 71.00 26.78
C THR A 32 -19.06 71.58 28.18
N SER A 33 -18.24 72.54 28.63
CA SER A 33 -18.54 73.27 29.87
C SER A 33 -18.06 74.72 29.88
N ASP A 34 -18.98 75.63 29.59
CA ASP A 34 -19.28 76.71 30.52
C ASP A 34 -20.62 77.34 30.14
N GLY A 35 -21.57 77.23 31.06
CA GLY A 35 -22.86 77.90 30.96
C GLY A 35 -22.69 79.42 30.92
N ILE A 36 -22.56 79.98 29.72
CA ILE A 36 -22.74 81.40 29.43
C ILE A 36 -23.28 81.56 28.00
N GLY A 37 -24.39 80.88 27.70
CA GLY A 37 -25.18 81.05 26.48
C GLY A 37 -26.49 81.78 26.75
N GLU A 38 -26.46 82.95 27.41
CA GLU A 38 -27.43 84.01 27.09
C GLU A 38 -26.77 84.86 26.00
N PHE A 39 -26.67 84.30 24.79
CA PHE A 39 -26.60 85.13 23.59
C PHE A 39 -28.01 85.15 23.02
N ASP A 40 -28.77 86.18 23.41
CA ASP A 40 -29.92 86.59 22.63
C ASP A 40 -29.46 86.83 21.18
N SER A 41 -30.26 86.37 20.22
CA SER A 41 -30.12 86.69 18.79
C SER A 41 -29.74 88.16 18.60
N ALA A 42 -28.87 88.47 17.64
CA ALA A 42 -28.46 89.85 17.30
C ALA A 42 -29.62 90.76 16.81
N ALA A 43 -30.87 90.31 16.91
CA ALA A 43 -32.06 91.14 16.72
C ALA A 43 -32.44 91.99 17.94
N GLU A 44 -31.94 91.73 19.17
CA GLU A 44 -32.34 92.51 20.36
C GLU A 44 -31.22 92.75 21.39
N ASP A 45 -30.16 93.51 21.08
CA ASP A 45 -29.50 94.31 22.12
C ASP A 45 -29.12 95.73 21.69
N ASN A 46 -29.57 96.68 22.51
CA ASN A 46 -29.69 98.10 22.23
C ASN A 46 -28.72 98.87 23.12
N LEU A 47 -27.48 99.02 22.67
CA LEU A 47 -26.41 99.69 23.40
C LEU A 47 -25.83 100.85 22.59
N PHE A 48 -26.63 101.89 22.34
CA PHE A 48 -26.31 103.32 22.49
C PHE A 48 -27.52 104.16 22.01
N GLY A 49 -28.18 104.84 22.96
CA GLY A 49 -29.41 105.57 22.71
C GLY A 49 -29.30 106.73 21.72
N ASP A 50 -30.00 106.59 20.60
CA ASP A 50 -30.92 107.59 20.05
C ASP A 50 -32.07 106.82 19.35
N GLU A 51 -33.31 107.24 19.58
CA GLU A 51 -34.53 106.61 19.05
C GLU A 51 -34.50 106.47 17.52
N VAL A 52 -34.43 105.23 17.01
CA VAL A 52 -34.97 104.89 15.70
C VAL A 52 -36.16 103.96 15.91
N SER A 53 -37.34 104.47 15.59
CA SER A 53 -38.62 103.78 15.61
C SER A 53 -38.55 102.50 14.78
N SER A 54 -39.06 101.41 15.34
CA SER A 54 -39.57 100.22 14.62
C SER A 54 -40.36 100.65 13.38
N GLY A 55 -39.72 100.58 12.23
CA GLY A 55 -40.36 100.27 10.96
C GLY A 55 -39.99 98.81 10.68
N GLU A 56 -40.93 98.03 10.19
CA GLU A 56 -40.68 96.75 9.52
C GLU A 56 -39.37 96.90 8.75
N ALA A 57 -38.32 96.21 9.20
CA ALA A 57 -37.15 96.08 8.37
C ALA A 57 -37.66 95.32 7.14
N THR A 58 -37.68 96.01 6.00
CA THR A 58 -37.90 95.30 4.75
C THR A 58 -36.78 94.28 4.66
N ASP A 59 -37.20 93.08 4.28
CA ASP A 59 -36.39 91.99 3.79
C ASP A 59 -36.94 91.83 2.38
N LEU A 60 -36.17 92.28 1.39
CA LEU A 60 -36.66 92.54 0.04
C LEU A 60 -36.58 91.29 -0.86
N ASP A 61 -35.70 90.35 -0.53
CA ASP A 61 -35.52 89.05 -1.19
C ASP A 61 -36.06 87.85 -0.37
N GLU A 62 -36.55 88.11 0.85
CA GLU A 62 -37.25 87.15 1.73
C GLU A 62 -36.36 85.98 2.20
N ASP A 63 -35.08 86.24 2.45
CA ASP A 63 -34.07 85.25 2.83
C ASP A 63 -33.88 85.11 4.36
N GLY A 64 -34.48 86.00 5.15
CA GLY A 64 -34.38 86.02 6.61
C GLY A 64 -33.41 87.06 7.18
N LEU A 65 -32.60 87.72 6.35
CA LEU A 65 -31.71 88.83 6.73
C LEU A 65 -32.36 90.18 6.35
N PRO A 66 -32.73 91.04 7.32
CA PRO A 66 -33.32 92.33 6.98
C PRO A 66 -32.33 93.29 6.29
N ASP A 67 -32.79 94.11 5.33
CA ASP A 67 -31.99 95.07 4.52
C ASP A 67 -30.97 95.92 5.33
N VAL A 68 -31.30 96.20 6.59
CA VAL A 68 -30.50 97.01 7.52
C VAL A 68 -29.28 96.23 8.05
N LEU A 69 -29.44 94.93 8.27
CA LEU A 69 -28.38 94.01 8.68
C LEU A 69 -27.55 93.59 7.47
N GLU A 70 -28.15 93.40 6.29
CA GLU A 70 -27.43 93.09 5.06
C GLU A 70 -26.39 94.16 4.71
N SER A 71 -26.75 95.44 4.85
CA SER A 71 -25.79 96.55 4.71
C SER A 71 -24.64 96.53 5.73
N GLN A 72 -24.79 95.82 6.85
CA GLN A 72 -23.76 95.67 7.89
C GLN A 72 -22.85 94.46 7.62
N TYR A 73 -23.40 93.36 7.10
CA TYR A 73 -22.66 92.14 6.74
C TYR A 73 -22.03 92.23 5.34
N GLY A 74 -22.51 93.13 4.48
CA GLY A 74 -21.95 93.39 3.15
C GLY A 74 -22.63 92.63 2.01
N THR A 75 -23.77 92.01 2.30
CA THR A 75 -24.64 91.26 1.38
C THR A 75 -25.52 92.20 0.54
N ASP A 76 -26.08 91.71 -0.58
CA ASP A 76 -26.90 92.48 -1.52
C ASP A 76 -28.41 92.33 -1.18
N PRO A 77 -29.10 93.40 -0.72
CA PRO A 77 -30.52 93.35 -0.32
C PRO A 77 -31.55 92.99 -1.39
N GLU A 78 -31.12 92.59 -2.59
CA GLU A 78 -32.01 92.10 -3.65
C GLU A 78 -31.65 90.68 -4.10
N ASP A 79 -30.64 90.04 -3.49
CA ASP A 79 -30.10 88.74 -3.86
C ASP A 79 -30.02 87.85 -2.60
N PRO A 80 -30.92 86.86 -2.44
CA PRO A 80 -31.05 86.06 -1.20
C PRO A 80 -29.88 85.09 -0.96
N ASP A 81 -28.80 85.21 -1.73
CA ASP A 81 -27.59 84.37 -1.78
C ASP A 81 -26.54 85.22 -2.54
N THR A 82 -25.81 86.06 -1.80
CA THR A 82 -24.96 87.10 -2.38
C THR A 82 -23.74 86.51 -3.11
N ASP A 83 -23.16 85.43 -2.59
CA ASP A 83 -21.93 84.82 -3.10
C ASP A 83 -22.16 83.63 -4.05
N LYS A 84 -23.40 83.15 -4.15
CA LYS A 84 -23.93 82.23 -5.16
C LYS A 84 -23.45 80.80 -5.00
N ASP A 85 -23.22 80.38 -3.77
CA ASP A 85 -22.92 78.99 -3.46
C ASP A 85 -24.18 78.13 -3.23
N GLY A 86 -25.33 78.77 -3.03
CA GLY A 86 -26.63 78.14 -2.85
C GLY A 86 -27.13 78.12 -1.40
N MET A 87 -26.38 78.67 -0.45
CA MET A 87 -26.84 79.00 0.91
C MET A 87 -27.40 80.43 0.92
N SER A 88 -28.36 80.72 1.81
CA SER A 88 -28.94 82.07 1.89
C SER A 88 -28.26 82.91 2.95
N ASP A 89 -28.02 84.19 2.64
CA ASP A 89 -27.30 85.12 3.51
C ASP A 89 -27.91 85.16 4.93
N GLY A 90 -29.24 85.13 5.04
CA GLY A 90 -29.96 85.09 6.31
C GLY A 90 -29.78 83.83 7.14
N TRP A 91 -29.66 82.67 6.50
CA TRP A 91 -29.41 81.41 7.20
C TRP A 91 -27.97 81.35 7.70
N GLU A 92 -27.01 81.75 6.86
CA GLU A 92 -25.58 81.78 7.22
C GLU A 92 -25.32 82.72 8.39
N VAL A 93 -25.91 83.93 8.39
CA VAL A 93 -25.75 84.88 9.50
C VAL A 93 -26.44 84.40 10.78
N GLU A 94 -27.59 83.72 10.69
CA GLU A 94 -28.28 83.15 11.86
C GLU A 94 -27.42 82.09 12.57
N HIS A 95 -26.69 81.29 11.79
CA HIS A 95 -25.80 80.23 12.27
C HIS A 95 -24.33 80.68 12.37
N GLY A 96 -24.08 81.99 12.25
CA GLY A 96 -22.78 82.63 12.45
C GLY A 96 -21.70 82.29 11.43
N LEU A 97 -22.09 81.82 10.24
CA LEU A 97 -21.26 81.64 9.04
C LEU A 97 -21.05 82.97 8.30
N ASN A 98 -20.22 82.94 7.25
CA ASN A 98 -19.88 84.13 6.47
C ASN A 98 -20.63 84.17 5.12
N PRO A 99 -21.67 85.02 4.96
CA PRO A 99 -22.54 85.07 3.76
C PRO A 99 -21.89 85.69 2.51
N LEU A 100 -20.56 85.73 2.47
CA LEU A 100 -19.76 86.28 1.37
C LEU A 100 -18.66 85.31 0.94
N ASP A 101 -18.63 84.11 1.53
CA ASP A 101 -17.64 83.07 1.30
C ASP A 101 -18.25 81.88 0.57
N ASN A 102 -18.09 81.87 -0.74
CA ASN A 102 -18.61 80.80 -1.60
C ASN A 102 -17.88 79.44 -1.49
N GLY A 103 -16.96 79.29 -0.53
CA GLY A 103 -16.24 78.04 -0.26
C GLY A 103 -15.17 77.64 -1.29
N GLU A 104 -14.84 78.48 -2.28
CA GLU A 104 -13.86 78.18 -3.32
C GLU A 104 -12.52 78.90 -3.07
N SER A 105 -11.40 78.16 -2.92
CA SER A 105 -10.08 78.80 -2.84
C SER A 105 -9.69 79.38 -4.22
N GLU A 106 -9.39 80.68 -4.31
CA GLU A 106 -8.95 81.29 -5.58
C GLU A 106 -7.68 80.59 -6.11
N THR A 107 -7.79 79.89 -7.25
CA THR A 107 -6.62 79.36 -7.97
C THR A 107 -5.74 80.51 -8.49
N LEU A 108 -4.52 80.63 -7.96
CA LEU A 108 -3.51 81.53 -8.51
C LEU A 108 -3.15 81.09 -9.95
N GLU A 109 -3.59 81.85 -10.95
CA GLU A 109 -3.11 81.72 -12.33
C GLU A 109 -1.61 82.07 -12.41
N GLU A 110 -0.72 81.08 -12.26
CA GLU A 110 0.72 81.27 -12.52
C GLU A 110 1.06 81.08 -14.01
N GLU A 111 1.45 82.20 -14.63
CA GLU A 111 2.06 82.26 -15.95
C GLU A 111 3.33 81.39 -16.03
N THR A 112 3.40 80.58 -17.07
CA THR A 112 4.54 79.72 -17.42
C THR A 112 5.88 80.48 -17.50
N GLY A 113 6.91 80.06 -16.74
CA GLY A 113 8.27 80.57 -17.00
C GLY A 113 9.42 80.21 -16.05
N SER A 114 10.08 79.07 -16.32
CA SER A 114 11.55 78.89 -16.29
C SER A 114 12.33 78.87 -14.94
N THR A 115 12.79 77.65 -14.60
CA THR A 115 14.16 77.26 -14.21
C THR A 115 14.89 77.90 -13.00
N THR A 116 15.22 77.00 -12.07
CA THR A 116 16.53 76.79 -11.39
C THR A 116 16.98 77.68 -10.21
N THR A 117 17.45 76.94 -9.18
CA THR A 117 18.43 77.24 -8.11
C THR A 117 18.01 78.07 -6.89
N ALA A 118 17.94 77.34 -5.77
CA ALA A 118 18.66 77.52 -4.50
C ALA A 118 18.37 78.71 -3.57
N ASP A 119 18.25 78.32 -2.29
CA ASP A 119 18.58 79.00 -1.04
C ASP A 119 17.84 80.28 -0.63
N ASP A 120 17.32 80.18 0.60
CA ASP A 120 17.04 81.23 1.58
C ASP A 120 15.99 82.30 1.23
N ALA A 121 14.79 82.10 1.78
CA ALA A 121 13.99 83.19 2.32
C ALA A 121 13.19 82.73 3.54
N GLU A 122 13.56 83.24 4.71
CA GLU A 122 12.66 83.38 5.85
C GLU A 122 11.37 84.06 5.37
N ILE A 123 10.23 83.38 5.51
CA ILE A 123 8.92 84.01 5.48
C ILE A 123 8.26 83.73 6.83
N SER A 124 8.10 84.82 7.56
CA SER A 124 7.31 84.99 8.77
C SER A 124 5.88 84.49 8.60
N ASN A 125 5.28 84.01 9.70
CA ASN A 125 3.84 83.88 9.92
C ASN A 125 3.01 84.84 9.05
N GLU A 126 2.26 84.26 8.12
CA GLU A 126 1.06 84.86 7.55
C GLU A 126 -0.04 83.83 7.88
N SER A 127 -0.75 84.04 8.99
CA SER A 127 -1.91 83.25 9.44
C SER A 127 -3.19 84.04 9.20
N ASP A 128 -3.38 84.52 7.97
CA ASP A 128 -4.58 85.23 7.54
C ASP A 128 -4.71 85.03 6.01
N SER A 129 -4.99 83.80 5.61
CA SER A 129 -5.64 83.58 4.31
C SER A 129 -7.10 83.92 4.54
N TRP A 130 -7.51 85.11 4.09
CA TRP A 130 -8.90 85.47 3.87
C TRP A 130 -9.20 85.17 2.39
N PRO A 131 -10.26 84.43 2.01
CA PRO A 131 -11.36 83.87 2.83
C PRO A 131 -10.97 82.64 3.68
N ASP A 132 -11.74 82.35 4.73
CA ASP A 132 -11.56 81.21 5.63
C ASP A 132 -12.33 80.01 5.08
N PRO A 133 -11.65 78.99 4.51
CA PRO A 133 -12.33 77.89 3.83
C PRO A 133 -13.24 77.05 4.74
N GLU A 134 -13.15 77.18 6.07
CA GLU A 134 -14.03 76.48 7.02
C GLU A 134 -15.42 77.15 7.16
N GLN A 135 -15.65 78.38 6.66
CA GLN A 135 -16.88 79.15 6.90
C GLN A 135 -17.83 79.28 5.70
N GLY A 136 -17.39 78.87 4.51
CA GLY A 136 -18.24 78.83 3.31
C GLY A 136 -19.01 77.52 3.18
N LYS A 137 -19.82 77.37 2.14
CA LYS A 137 -20.68 76.18 1.93
C LYS A 137 -20.06 74.79 2.16
N TYR A 138 -18.81 74.59 1.74
CA TYR A 138 -18.10 73.31 1.87
C TYR A 138 -17.22 73.22 3.13
N GLY A 139 -17.30 74.22 4.00
CA GLY A 139 -16.62 74.27 5.28
C GLY A 139 -17.31 73.39 6.32
N ASP A 140 -16.56 73.07 7.37
CA ASP A 140 -16.95 72.27 8.52
C ASP A 140 -16.35 72.97 9.77
N PRO A 141 -17.01 74.01 10.30
CA PRO A 141 -16.47 74.87 11.36
C PRO A 141 -16.29 74.15 12.69
N ASP A 142 -17.17 73.21 13.02
CA ASP A 142 -17.19 72.49 14.29
C ASP A 142 -16.54 71.11 14.23
N ARG A 143 -16.19 70.65 13.03
CA ARG A 143 -15.34 69.50 12.73
C ARG A 143 -15.98 68.17 13.10
N ASP A 144 -17.30 68.11 12.98
CA ASP A 144 -18.05 66.86 13.12
C ASP A 144 -18.11 66.06 11.80
N GLY A 145 -17.69 66.68 10.69
CA GLY A 145 -17.60 66.10 9.36
C GLY A 145 -18.85 66.30 8.49
N LEU A 146 -19.85 67.05 8.95
CA LEU A 146 -20.88 67.61 8.10
C LEU A 146 -20.41 68.94 7.53
N THR A 147 -20.69 69.16 6.25
CA THR A 147 -20.52 70.49 5.65
C THR A 147 -21.69 71.38 6.03
N ASN A 148 -21.46 72.69 6.07
CA ASN A 148 -22.51 73.69 6.30
C ASN A 148 -23.77 73.43 5.43
N GLU A 149 -23.62 73.01 4.16
CA GLU A 149 -24.75 72.60 3.29
C GLU A 149 -25.54 71.43 3.86
N GLN A 150 -24.86 70.38 4.31
CA GLN A 150 -25.51 69.18 4.86
C GLN A 150 -26.21 69.49 6.18
N GLU A 151 -25.62 70.35 7.01
CA GLU A 151 -26.22 70.79 8.26
C GLU A 151 -27.46 71.66 8.03
N ALA A 152 -27.44 72.52 7.02
CA ALA A 152 -28.63 73.25 6.59
C ALA A 152 -29.77 72.34 6.14
N GLU A 153 -29.46 71.20 5.50
CA GLU A 153 -30.44 70.21 5.10
C GLU A 153 -31.00 69.40 6.29
N LEU A 154 -30.15 69.07 7.27
CA LEU A 154 -30.50 68.33 8.49
C LEU A 154 -31.17 69.22 9.56
N GLY A 155 -30.94 70.53 9.50
CA GLY A 155 -31.39 71.50 10.48
C GLY A 155 -30.54 71.54 11.76
N THR A 156 -29.31 71.04 11.68
CA THR A 156 -28.30 71.04 12.75
C THR A 156 -27.57 72.39 12.77
N ASP A 157 -26.78 72.63 13.82
CA ASP A 157 -26.08 73.90 14.06
C ASP A 157 -24.61 73.80 13.64
N PRO A 158 -24.19 74.49 12.54
CA PRO A 158 -22.83 74.46 11.99
C PRO A 158 -21.66 74.86 12.87
N GLN A 159 -21.94 75.27 14.10
CA GLN A 159 -20.91 75.60 15.08
C GLN A 159 -20.87 74.61 16.24
N ARG A 160 -21.70 73.57 16.20
CA ARG A 160 -21.92 72.63 17.29
C ARG A 160 -22.07 71.22 16.73
N ALA A 161 -20.97 70.48 16.85
CA ALA A 161 -20.89 69.08 16.50
C ALA A 161 -21.98 68.17 17.11
N ASP A 162 -22.60 68.59 18.22
CA ASP A 162 -23.75 67.93 18.85
C ASP A 162 -24.84 69.00 19.08
N THR A 163 -25.85 69.02 18.21
CA THR A 163 -26.89 70.03 18.20
C THR A 163 -27.84 69.89 19.39
N ASP A 164 -28.15 68.67 19.82
CA ASP A 164 -29.17 68.40 20.85
C ASP A 164 -28.62 68.12 22.27
N ASN A 165 -27.29 68.11 22.40
CA ASN A 165 -26.45 67.97 23.59
C ASN A 165 -26.47 66.59 24.25
N ASP A 166 -26.82 65.54 23.54
CA ASP A 166 -26.89 64.19 24.10
C ASP A 166 -25.58 63.42 24.11
N GLY A 167 -24.54 64.04 23.56
CA GLY A 167 -23.17 63.57 23.57
C GLY A 167 -22.81 62.70 22.38
N LEU A 168 -23.66 62.60 21.35
CA LEU A 168 -23.34 62.06 20.04
C LEU A 168 -23.26 63.19 19.02
N ASN A 169 -22.40 63.06 18.00
CA ASN A 169 -22.29 64.06 16.95
C ASN A 169 -23.39 63.93 15.87
N ASP A 170 -23.73 65.07 15.27
CA ASP A 170 -24.82 65.20 14.32
C ASP A 170 -24.58 64.35 13.05
N ARG A 171 -23.32 64.27 12.59
CA ARG A 171 -22.93 63.40 11.47
C ARG A 171 -23.30 61.94 11.71
N TRP A 172 -22.85 61.36 12.81
CA TRP A 172 -22.98 59.95 13.13
C TRP A 172 -24.46 59.59 13.34
N GLU A 173 -25.21 60.43 14.05
CA GLU A 173 -26.63 60.21 14.24
C GLU A 173 -27.42 60.27 12.92
N SER A 174 -27.05 61.19 12.02
CA SER A 174 -27.68 61.29 10.69
C SER A 174 -27.47 60.04 9.82
N LEU A 175 -26.36 59.32 10.02
CA LEU A 175 -26.02 58.11 9.29
C LEU A 175 -26.77 56.88 9.79
N TYR A 176 -26.92 56.73 11.12
CA TYR A 176 -27.47 55.52 11.75
C TYR A 176 -28.92 55.64 12.24
N GLY A 177 -29.59 56.77 11.97
CA GLY A 177 -30.99 57.04 12.30
C GLY A 177 -31.95 55.87 12.05
N MET A 178 -32.62 55.40 13.12
CA MET A 178 -33.44 54.18 13.05
C MET A 178 -34.75 54.22 13.85
N ASN A 179 -35.72 53.40 13.43
CA ASN A 179 -37.03 53.30 14.10
C ASN A 179 -37.13 52.04 14.96
N VAL A 180 -37.22 52.21 16.28
CA VAL A 180 -37.32 51.12 17.25
C VAL A 180 -38.74 51.02 17.84
N SER A 181 -39.23 49.79 17.99
CA SER A 181 -40.56 49.53 18.55
C SER A 181 -40.50 49.38 20.07
N SER A 182 -41.05 50.36 20.80
CA SER A 182 -41.14 50.35 22.26
C SER A 182 -42.58 50.04 22.73
N PRO A 183 -42.81 49.56 23.98
CA PRO A 183 -44.15 49.30 24.50
C PRO A 183 -45.12 50.50 24.46
N ASP A 184 -44.60 51.72 24.41
CA ASP A 184 -45.36 52.97 24.41
C ASP A 184 -45.47 53.65 23.02
N GLY A 185 -44.81 53.12 21.98
CA GLY A 185 -44.84 53.67 20.62
C GLY A 185 -43.57 53.35 19.82
N THR A 186 -43.50 53.84 18.57
CA THR A 186 -42.25 53.84 17.79
C THR A 186 -41.40 55.03 18.23
N ILE A 187 -40.16 54.77 18.60
CA ILE A 187 -39.14 55.76 18.95
C ILE A 187 -38.18 55.85 17.77
N TYR A 188 -37.78 57.07 17.41
CA TYR A 188 -36.78 57.31 16.39
C TYR A 188 -35.47 57.61 17.12
N LEU A 189 -34.54 56.65 17.10
CA LEU A 189 -33.23 56.77 17.73
C LEU A 189 -32.23 57.42 16.76
N PHE A 190 -31.19 58.02 17.31
CA PHE A 190 -30.10 58.70 16.59
C PHE A 190 -30.64 59.80 15.69
N ASN A 191 -31.14 60.84 16.32
CA ASN A 191 -31.75 61.97 15.62
C ASN A 191 -31.02 63.23 16.08
N PRO A 192 -30.25 63.89 15.21
CA PRO A 192 -29.43 65.07 15.56
C PRO A 192 -30.15 66.23 16.26
N LEU A 193 -31.49 66.22 16.24
CA LEU A 193 -32.34 67.27 16.81
C LEU A 193 -33.08 66.81 18.09
N SER A 194 -32.90 65.57 18.53
CA SER A 194 -33.59 64.99 19.69
C SER A 194 -32.89 63.74 20.27
N GLY A 195 -32.01 63.95 21.25
CA GLY A 195 -31.32 62.91 22.01
C GLY A 195 -32.16 62.18 23.07
N ASN A 196 -33.43 61.93 22.75
CA ASN A 196 -34.37 61.05 23.47
C ASN A 196 -34.24 60.94 25.02
N TRP A 197 -34.04 62.06 25.72
CA TRP A 197 -33.78 62.16 27.17
C TRP A 197 -34.88 61.61 28.12
N ASP A 198 -36.00 61.11 27.62
CA ASP A 198 -37.09 60.53 28.42
C ASP A 198 -37.60 59.23 27.81
N CYS A 199 -36.68 58.42 27.29
CA CYS A 199 -36.98 57.19 26.57
C CYS A 199 -37.45 56.07 27.50
N THR A 200 -38.46 55.31 27.05
CA THR A 200 -39.05 54.18 27.77
C THR A 200 -38.24 52.88 27.64
N LEU A 201 -37.19 52.87 26.81
CA LEU A 201 -36.27 51.73 26.66
C LEU A 201 -35.34 51.59 27.87
N LEU A 202 -34.92 52.73 28.45
CA LEU A 202 -34.18 52.78 29.71
C LEU A 202 -35.13 52.51 30.88
N ASN A 203 -34.96 51.35 31.52
CA ASN A 203 -35.68 51.01 32.74
C ASN A 203 -34.70 50.91 33.91
N LEU A 204 -35.21 51.06 35.14
CA LEU A 204 -34.38 51.05 36.36
C LEU A 204 -33.41 49.85 36.49
N ALA A 205 -33.74 48.68 35.94
CA ALA A 205 -32.84 47.53 36.00
C ALA A 205 -31.70 47.62 34.96
N LEU A 206 -31.99 48.17 33.78
CA LEU A 206 -31.00 48.44 32.75
C LEU A 206 -30.07 49.59 33.19
N GLU A 207 -30.62 50.67 33.75
CA GLU A 207 -29.84 51.78 34.33
C GLU A 207 -28.89 51.30 35.44
N GLU A 208 -29.35 50.44 36.36
CA GLU A 208 -28.48 49.84 37.39
C GLU A 208 -27.37 48.96 36.78
N THR A 209 -27.65 48.30 35.65
CA THR A 209 -26.68 47.44 34.95
C THR A 209 -25.62 48.28 34.24
N LEU A 210 -26.05 49.28 33.46
CA LEU A 210 -25.17 50.21 32.74
C LEU A 210 -24.33 51.06 33.70
N SER A 211 -24.91 51.54 34.79
CA SER A 211 -24.19 52.25 35.84
C SER A 211 -23.12 51.37 36.50
N SER A 212 -23.44 50.11 36.81
CA SER A 212 -22.45 49.17 37.34
C SER A 212 -21.36 48.84 36.33
N MET A 213 -21.70 48.78 35.05
CA MET A 213 -20.78 48.52 33.96
C MET A 213 -19.77 49.67 33.83
N LEU A 214 -20.23 50.92 33.71
CA LEU A 214 -19.38 52.11 33.58
C LEU A 214 -18.52 52.42 34.82
N GLU A 215 -18.99 52.12 36.04
CA GLU A 215 -18.19 52.27 37.26
C GLU A 215 -16.97 51.33 37.34
N GLU A 216 -16.94 50.25 36.55
CA GLU A 216 -15.86 49.26 36.54
C GLU A 216 -14.71 49.63 35.57
N PHE A 217 -14.92 50.57 34.65
CA PHE A 217 -13.94 50.94 33.61
C PHE A 217 -13.08 52.16 33.99
N GLU A 218 -11.75 52.00 34.01
CA GLU A 218 -10.81 53.10 34.25
C GLU A 218 -10.63 53.96 32.98
N GLY A 219 -11.30 55.11 32.91
CA GLY A 219 -11.13 56.10 31.83
C GLY A 219 -12.40 56.41 31.02
N ALA A 220 -13.45 55.62 31.19
CA ALA A 220 -14.77 55.89 30.64
C ALA A 220 -15.48 57.03 31.42
N PRO A 221 -16.40 57.76 30.79
CA PRO A 221 -17.28 58.70 31.50
C PRO A 221 -18.09 57.95 32.55
N THR A 222 -18.18 58.53 33.76
CA THR A 222 -19.01 58.00 34.83
C THR A 222 -20.49 58.13 34.46
N TRP A 223 -21.35 57.29 35.05
CA TRP A 223 -22.80 57.40 34.83
C TRP A 223 -23.35 58.80 35.15
N ASP A 224 -22.77 59.49 36.14
CA ASP A 224 -23.13 60.87 36.48
C ASP A 224 -22.61 61.92 35.47
N GLU A 225 -21.64 61.59 34.62
CA GLU A 225 -21.12 62.49 33.57
C GLU A 225 -21.94 62.42 32.28
N LEU A 226 -22.73 61.36 32.08
CA LEU A 226 -23.64 61.17 30.94
C LEU A 226 -25.06 61.70 31.19
N GLU A 227 -25.27 62.46 32.27
CA GLU A 227 -26.57 63.04 32.61
C GLU A 227 -26.71 64.49 32.10
N ASN A 228 -27.90 64.86 31.60
CA ASN A 228 -28.20 66.27 31.37
C ASN A 228 -28.37 67.03 32.70
N PRO A 229 -28.46 68.38 32.70
CA PRO A 229 -28.68 69.18 33.90
C PRO A 229 -29.97 68.87 34.71
N LEU A 230 -30.86 68.01 34.18
CA LEU A 230 -32.07 67.52 34.85
C LEU A 230 -31.92 66.12 35.45
N GLY A 231 -30.75 65.50 35.34
CA GLY A 231 -30.42 64.16 35.86
C GLY A 231 -31.08 63.04 35.07
N LYS A 232 -31.16 63.18 33.74
CA LYS A 232 -31.65 62.14 32.83
C LYS A 232 -30.58 61.78 31.80
N HIS A 233 -30.63 60.54 31.31
CA HIS A 233 -29.73 59.98 30.31
C HIS A 233 -30.42 59.85 28.95
N SER A 234 -29.69 60.08 27.87
CA SER A 234 -30.16 59.81 26.51
C SER A 234 -30.13 58.31 26.24
N CYS A 235 -31.18 57.77 25.61
CA CYS A 235 -31.13 56.40 25.12
C CYS A 235 -30.37 56.26 23.80
N ASP A 236 -30.19 57.36 23.07
CA ASP A 236 -29.36 57.35 21.88
C ASP A 236 -27.90 57.16 22.30
N GLN A 237 -27.49 57.76 23.43
CA GLN A 237 -26.11 57.66 23.90
C GLN A 237 -25.75 56.34 24.63
N VAL A 238 -26.62 55.82 25.51
CA VAL A 238 -26.21 54.81 26.53
C VAL A 238 -26.75 53.39 26.31
N LEU A 239 -27.42 53.12 25.19
CA LEU A 239 -27.84 51.77 24.86
C LEU A 239 -26.73 51.02 24.12
N ASP A 240 -26.76 49.70 24.23
CA ASP A 240 -26.08 48.74 23.36
C ASP A 240 -27.25 48.12 22.56
N PHE A 241 -27.35 48.43 21.27
CA PHE A 241 -28.54 48.12 20.49
C PHE A 241 -28.45 46.77 19.78
N ASP A 242 -27.25 46.35 19.37
CA ASP A 242 -27.01 45.09 18.68
C ASP A 242 -26.49 43.96 19.60
N ASP A 243 -26.40 44.24 20.91
CA ASP A 243 -26.04 43.33 22.00
C ASP A 243 -24.60 42.78 21.86
N ASP A 244 -23.68 43.53 21.26
CA ASP A 244 -22.27 43.14 21.09
C ASP A 244 -21.38 43.51 22.29
N GLY A 245 -21.86 44.42 23.15
CA GLY A 245 -21.17 44.89 24.35
C GLY A 245 -20.56 46.30 24.25
N LEU A 246 -20.67 46.97 23.10
CA LEU A 246 -20.37 48.39 22.92
C LEU A 246 -21.62 49.23 23.12
N LEU A 247 -21.46 50.33 23.87
CA LEU A 247 -22.52 51.34 23.99
C LEU A 247 -22.42 52.31 22.81
N ASN A 248 -23.55 52.86 22.36
CA ASN A 248 -23.61 53.74 21.20
C ASN A 248 -22.61 54.92 21.22
N PHE A 249 -22.33 55.53 22.39
CA PHE A 249 -21.29 56.59 22.48
C PHE A 249 -19.86 56.06 22.27
N GLN A 250 -19.62 54.79 22.58
CA GLN A 250 -18.36 54.11 22.30
C GLN A 250 -18.29 53.78 20.82
N GLU A 251 -19.40 53.34 20.23
CA GLU A 251 -19.49 53.05 18.79
C GLU A 251 -19.24 54.30 17.94
N GLU A 252 -19.83 55.45 18.32
CA GLU A 252 -19.53 56.74 17.71
C GLU A 252 -18.04 57.09 17.81
N ALA A 253 -17.43 56.86 18.96
CA ALA A 253 -16.01 57.12 19.15
C ALA A 253 -15.10 56.20 18.30
N TYR A 254 -15.57 55.01 17.91
CA TYR A 254 -14.83 54.08 17.05
C TYR A 254 -15.29 54.10 15.59
N GLY A 255 -16.31 54.88 15.24
CA GLY A 255 -16.87 54.93 13.89
C GLY A 255 -17.73 53.71 13.52
N THR A 256 -18.09 52.86 14.48
CA THR A 256 -18.83 51.61 14.25
C THR A 256 -20.34 51.84 14.11
N ASN A 257 -21.02 50.80 13.66
CA ASN A 257 -22.43 50.80 13.30
C ASN A 257 -23.28 50.19 14.44
N PRO A 258 -24.13 50.99 15.12
CA PRO A 258 -24.92 50.60 16.29
C PRO A 258 -26.01 49.55 16.02
N ALA A 259 -26.12 49.06 14.80
CA ALA A 259 -27.08 48.05 14.42
C ALA A 259 -26.43 46.75 13.90
N SER A 260 -25.10 46.66 13.91
CA SER A 260 -24.34 45.54 13.36
C SER A 260 -23.16 45.20 14.29
N PRO A 261 -23.17 44.03 14.95
CA PRO A 261 -22.08 43.63 15.86
C PRO A 261 -20.70 43.49 15.20
N ASP A 262 -20.64 43.57 13.88
CA ASP A 262 -19.48 43.49 12.99
C ASP A 262 -19.78 44.55 11.91
N SER A 263 -19.13 45.70 12.04
CA SER A 263 -19.45 46.93 11.33
C SER A 263 -18.89 46.97 9.92
N ASP A 264 -17.70 46.41 9.73
CA ASP A 264 -16.97 46.41 8.46
C ASP A 264 -17.13 45.10 7.67
N GLY A 265 -17.66 44.05 8.31
CA GLY A 265 -18.03 42.77 7.72
C GLY A 265 -16.86 41.80 7.56
N ASP A 266 -15.79 41.97 8.32
CA ASP A 266 -14.56 41.16 8.23
C ASP A 266 -14.64 39.81 8.99
N MET A 267 -15.79 39.55 9.63
CA MET A 267 -16.14 38.41 10.51
C MET A 267 -15.68 38.53 11.97
N LEU A 268 -14.98 39.60 12.35
CA LEU A 268 -14.65 39.94 13.73
C LEU A 268 -15.67 40.94 14.27
N PRO A 269 -16.26 40.66 15.45
CA PRO A 269 -17.12 41.64 16.09
C PRO A 269 -16.34 42.86 16.59
N ASP A 270 -16.94 44.05 16.50
CA ASP A 270 -16.33 45.34 16.85
C ASP A 270 -15.73 45.33 18.28
N ILE A 271 -16.44 44.68 19.22
CA ILE A 271 -16.01 44.52 20.61
C ILE A 271 -14.66 43.77 20.76
N LEU A 272 -14.30 42.87 19.85
CA LEU A 272 -13.03 42.14 19.88
C LEU A 272 -11.86 43.01 19.40
N GLU A 273 -12.13 43.93 18.48
CA GLU A 273 -11.12 44.78 17.84
C GLU A 273 -10.75 46.00 18.69
N VAL A 274 -11.72 46.54 19.43
CA VAL A 274 -11.53 47.73 20.29
C VAL A 274 -10.86 47.46 21.63
N ASN A 275 -10.48 46.20 21.94
CA ASN A 275 -9.94 45.73 23.23
C ASN A 275 -8.53 46.27 23.55
N SER A 276 -8.42 47.60 23.58
CA SER A 276 -7.26 48.38 24.00
C SER A 276 -7.39 48.76 25.47
N GLY A 277 -6.25 48.90 26.17
CA GLY A 277 -6.14 48.96 27.63
C GLY A 277 -6.86 50.10 28.39
N ALA A 278 -7.80 50.84 27.79
CA ALA A 278 -8.72 51.78 28.45
C ALA A 278 -10.13 51.20 28.67
N VAL A 279 -10.52 50.15 27.94
CA VAL A 279 -11.78 49.41 28.12
C VAL A 279 -11.41 47.94 28.30
N VAL A 280 -11.40 47.44 29.54
CA VAL A 280 -10.98 46.06 29.84
C VAL A 280 -12.19 45.14 29.93
N LEU A 281 -12.59 44.55 28.82
CA LEU A 281 -13.23 43.23 28.81
C LEU A 281 -12.18 42.21 28.37
N ASN A 282 -11.47 41.66 29.37
CA ASN A 282 -10.34 40.77 29.11
C ASN A 282 -10.84 39.39 28.63
N PHE A 283 -11.06 39.28 27.32
CA PHE A 283 -10.79 38.05 26.59
C PHE A 283 -9.28 37.98 26.46
N GLU A 284 -8.61 37.01 27.11
CA GLU A 284 -7.26 36.70 26.62
C GLU A 284 -7.48 36.10 25.24
N LEU A 285 -7.20 36.89 24.20
CA LEU A 285 -6.87 36.32 22.90
C LEU A 285 -5.66 35.43 23.19
N GLY A 286 -5.90 34.12 23.25
CA GLY A 286 -4.86 33.13 23.44
C GLY A 286 -3.95 33.10 22.20
N SER A 287 -3.26 31.99 21.98
CA SER A 287 -2.68 31.66 20.66
C SER A 287 -3.72 31.53 19.54
N ASP A 288 -4.95 31.93 19.81
CA ASP A 288 -6.14 31.63 19.05
C ASP A 288 -7.12 32.82 19.13
N CYS A 289 -7.13 33.64 18.09
CA CYS A 289 -7.96 34.85 18.01
C CYS A 289 -9.46 34.47 18.07
N GLY A 290 -10.27 35.20 18.84
CA GLY A 290 -11.72 34.93 18.97
C GLY A 290 -12.16 34.00 20.11
N GLU A 291 -11.30 33.14 20.68
CA GLU A 291 -11.71 32.26 21.80
C GLU A 291 -11.73 33.00 23.17
N PRO A 292 -12.88 33.06 23.87
CA PRO A 292 -12.97 33.80 25.13
C PRO A 292 -12.32 33.05 26.31
N GLU A 293 -11.05 33.29 26.62
CA GLU A 293 -10.43 32.78 27.84
C GLU A 293 -10.83 33.59 29.09
N SER A 294 -11.51 32.94 30.05
CA SER A 294 -11.94 33.58 31.29
C SER A 294 -10.80 33.76 32.29
N THR A 295 -10.13 34.91 32.30
CA THR A 295 -9.09 35.21 33.30
C THR A 295 -9.60 35.97 34.53
N PRO A 296 -9.19 35.55 35.75
CA PRO A 296 -9.53 36.26 36.99
C PRO A 296 -8.97 37.69 37.02
N PHE A 297 -9.79 38.66 37.42
CA PHE A 297 -9.47 40.10 37.51
C PHE A 297 -8.10 40.43 38.14
N SER A 298 -7.66 39.66 39.15
CA SER A 298 -6.38 39.86 39.83
C SER A 298 -5.12 39.53 39.01
N GLN A 299 -5.28 38.95 37.83
CA GLN A 299 -4.21 38.55 36.91
C GLN A 299 -4.22 39.34 35.60
N ARG A 300 -5.20 40.24 35.40
CA ARG A 300 -5.30 41.09 34.22
C ARG A 300 -4.20 42.15 34.25
N THR A 301 -3.43 42.24 33.16
CA THR A 301 -2.45 43.32 32.95
C THR A 301 -2.77 44.03 31.64
N PRO A 302 -2.82 45.37 31.58
CA PRO A 302 -2.96 46.08 30.31
C PRO A 302 -1.80 45.65 29.40
N ARG A 303 -2.13 44.99 28.29
CA ARG A 303 -1.15 44.57 27.29
C ARG A 303 -0.91 45.75 26.36
N SER A 304 0.36 45.96 26.01
CA SER A 304 0.77 46.97 25.06
C SER A 304 1.21 46.23 23.82
N ALA A 305 0.43 46.33 22.72
CA ALA A 305 0.87 45.89 21.41
C ALA A 305 2.25 46.53 21.07
N PRO A 306 3.06 45.98 20.15
CA PRO A 306 4.35 46.56 19.77
C PRO A 306 4.19 47.94 19.16
N PHE A 307 3.05 48.17 18.52
CA PHE A 307 2.58 49.45 18.03
C PHE A 307 2.07 50.34 19.16
N ALA A 308 1.96 49.92 20.42
CA ALA A 308 1.43 50.73 21.52
C ALA A 308 2.28 51.97 21.88
N SER A 309 3.41 52.20 21.22
CA SER A 309 4.05 53.53 21.22
C SER A 309 3.50 54.49 20.17
N GLU A 310 2.72 54.01 19.21
CA GLU A 310 2.10 54.69 18.04
C GLU A 310 0.56 54.52 18.00
N VAL A 311 0.02 53.33 18.30
CA VAL A 311 -1.40 53.02 18.61
C VAL A 311 -1.71 53.43 20.06
N SER A 312 -1.97 54.72 20.23
CA SER A 312 -2.82 55.20 21.34
C SER A 312 -4.28 55.17 20.89
N ALA A 313 -5.24 55.54 21.74
CA ALA A 313 -6.61 55.81 21.28
C ALA A 313 -6.64 56.73 20.03
N ALA A 314 -5.57 57.50 19.77
CA ALA A 314 -5.43 58.30 18.56
C ALA A 314 -5.28 57.51 17.24
N TRP A 315 -4.87 56.24 17.24
CA TRP A 315 -4.76 55.45 15.99
C TRP A 315 -6.14 54.97 15.51
N PHE A 316 -6.98 54.47 16.42
CA PHE A 316 -8.41 54.21 16.16
C PHE A 316 -9.22 55.48 15.84
N LEU A 317 -8.63 56.65 16.02
CA LEU A 317 -9.23 57.96 15.70
C LEU A 317 -8.52 58.61 14.51
N SER A 318 -7.67 57.87 13.80
CA SER A 318 -7.00 58.31 12.59
C SER A 318 -7.59 57.59 11.38
N ASP A 319 -7.50 58.26 10.23
CA ASP A 319 -7.77 57.72 8.90
C ASP A 319 -6.42 57.74 8.16
N LEU A 320 -5.72 56.60 8.13
CA LEU A 320 -4.34 56.53 7.62
C LEU A 320 -4.28 56.38 6.09
N ASP A 321 -5.28 55.75 5.49
CA ASP A 321 -5.34 55.46 4.06
C ASP A 321 -6.15 56.53 3.27
N GLY A 322 -6.91 57.36 3.98
CA GLY A 322 -7.64 58.52 3.49
C GLY A 322 -9.00 58.16 2.88
N ASP A 323 -9.59 57.03 3.26
CA ASP A 323 -10.87 56.56 2.72
C ASP A 323 -12.10 57.12 3.46
N GLY A 324 -11.88 57.78 4.60
CA GLY A 324 -12.88 58.44 5.42
C GLY A 324 -13.46 57.58 6.56
N LEU A 325 -12.95 56.37 6.75
CA LEU A 325 -13.21 55.49 7.89
C LEU A 325 -12.07 55.60 8.91
N LEU A 326 -12.35 55.19 10.16
CA LEU A 326 -11.35 55.19 11.22
C LEU A 326 -10.69 53.81 11.30
N ASN A 327 -9.36 53.76 11.41
CA ASN A 327 -8.63 52.49 11.47
C ASN A 327 -9.17 51.58 12.60
N GLY A 328 -9.15 50.26 12.40
CA GLY A 328 -9.71 49.28 13.34
C GLY A 328 -11.15 48.92 12.99
N PRO A 329 -12.09 48.84 13.95
CA PRO A 329 -13.39 48.17 13.76
C PRO A 329 -14.35 48.81 12.74
N SER A 330 -14.03 50.00 12.22
CA SER A 330 -14.82 50.66 11.20
C SER A 330 -14.16 50.61 9.81
N ASP A 331 -12.88 50.27 9.74
CA ASP A 331 -12.09 50.12 8.53
C ASP A 331 -11.40 48.76 8.51
N TRP A 332 -11.90 47.90 7.62
CA TRP A 332 -11.49 46.51 7.58
C TRP A 332 -10.03 46.28 7.19
N ASP A 333 -9.33 47.18 6.48
CA ASP A 333 -7.95 46.93 5.99
C ASP A 333 -7.19 48.25 5.76
N THR A 334 -6.61 48.79 6.84
CA THR A 334 -5.97 50.11 6.85
C THR A 334 -4.76 50.20 5.89
N ASP A 335 -4.05 49.10 5.63
CA ASP A 335 -2.82 49.12 4.83
C ASP A 335 -2.93 48.50 3.43
N GLY A 336 -4.10 47.93 3.13
CA GLY A 336 -4.51 47.47 1.81
C GLY A 336 -3.89 46.14 1.40
N ASP A 337 -3.46 45.30 2.35
CA ASP A 337 -2.82 44.01 2.07
C ASP A 337 -3.79 42.82 2.04
N GLY A 338 -5.04 43.06 2.44
CA GLY A 338 -6.14 42.12 2.40
C GLY A 338 -6.32 41.29 3.68
N MET A 339 -5.53 41.54 4.72
CA MET A 339 -5.78 41.05 6.08
C MET A 339 -6.54 42.09 6.88
N PRO A 340 -7.48 41.68 7.75
CA PRO A 340 -8.16 42.67 8.56
C PRO A 340 -7.36 43.20 9.73
N ASP A 341 -7.56 44.48 10.03
CA ASP A 341 -6.92 45.18 11.15
C ASP A 341 -7.13 44.43 12.48
N GLY A 342 -8.34 43.92 12.72
CA GLY A 342 -8.69 43.12 13.89
C GLY A 342 -7.90 41.81 13.99
N PHE A 343 -7.73 41.11 12.87
CA PHE A 343 -6.95 39.87 12.79
C PHE A 343 -5.47 40.14 13.06
N GLU A 344 -4.93 41.20 12.47
CA GLU A 344 -3.55 41.60 12.70
C GLU A 344 -3.31 42.09 14.13
N TYR A 345 -4.29 42.77 14.72
CA TYR A 345 -4.25 43.19 16.12
C TYR A 345 -4.15 41.98 17.06
N CYS A 346 -4.92 40.92 16.82
CA CYS A 346 -4.86 39.66 17.57
C CYS A 346 -3.43 39.10 17.62
N PHE A 347 -2.74 39.06 16.48
CA PHE A 347 -1.37 38.52 16.35
C PHE A 347 -0.28 39.58 16.42
N SER A 348 -0.58 40.73 17.05
CA SER A 348 0.40 41.78 17.28
C SER A 348 1.24 41.54 18.54
N PHE A 349 0.77 40.76 19.51
CA PHE A 349 1.36 40.73 20.86
C PHE A 349 2.57 39.81 21.00
N LYS A 350 3.72 40.41 21.32
CA LYS A 350 5.01 39.69 21.46
C LYS A 350 4.98 38.63 22.55
N GLN A 351 4.25 38.91 23.63
CA GLN A 351 4.17 38.06 24.81
C GLN A 351 3.44 36.76 24.50
N ASP A 352 2.58 36.77 23.49
CA ASP A 352 1.67 35.68 23.12
C ASP A 352 2.28 34.82 22.00
N HIS A 353 3.21 35.37 21.20
CA HIS A 353 4.03 34.59 20.28
C HIS A 353 4.85 33.49 21.01
N PRO A 354 4.81 32.20 20.57
CA PRO A 354 5.45 31.07 21.27
C PRO A 354 6.95 31.24 21.56
N THR A 355 7.68 31.85 20.63
CA THR A 355 9.13 32.13 20.78
C THR A 355 9.44 33.52 21.35
N GLN A 356 8.41 34.34 21.62
CA GLN A 356 8.51 35.76 21.98
C GLN A 356 9.43 36.55 21.04
N ASP A 357 9.34 36.29 19.73
CA ASP A 357 10.09 37.02 18.72
C ASP A 357 9.31 38.28 18.31
N GLY A 358 9.96 39.44 18.41
CA GLY A 358 9.31 40.72 18.08
C GLY A 358 9.39 41.07 16.59
N THR A 359 9.90 40.16 15.75
CA THR A 359 9.93 40.33 14.29
C THR A 359 8.87 39.52 13.57
N LYS A 360 8.09 38.72 14.30
CA LYS A 360 7.02 37.85 13.81
C LYS A 360 5.69 38.31 14.39
N GLN A 361 5.28 39.52 14.01
CA GLN A 361 4.08 40.18 14.52
C GLN A 361 3.36 40.83 13.34
N LEU A 362 2.05 40.66 13.26
CA LEU A 362 1.22 41.34 12.27
C LEU A 362 1.00 42.79 12.66
N ASN A 363 0.83 43.66 11.68
CA ASN A 363 0.77 45.10 11.86
C ASN A 363 -0.18 45.76 10.85
N PRO A 364 -1.32 46.32 11.31
CA PRO A 364 -2.32 47.09 10.54
C PRO A 364 -1.85 48.35 9.79
N SER A 365 -0.56 48.49 9.54
CA SER A 365 0.07 49.65 8.91
C SER A 365 1.31 49.25 8.10
N ASN A 366 1.56 47.95 7.94
CA ASN A 366 2.66 47.38 7.20
C ASN A 366 2.19 46.20 6.34
N SER A 367 1.82 46.53 5.11
CA SER A 367 1.32 45.61 4.07
C SER A 367 2.26 44.46 3.61
N SER A 368 3.32 44.15 4.35
CA SER A 368 4.38 43.21 3.96
C SER A 368 4.54 42.03 4.91
N ASP A 369 3.93 42.08 6.09
CA ASP A 369 3.90 40.95 7.02
C ASP A 369 2.91 39.87 6.62
N GLY A 370 1.88 40.17 5.81
CA GLY A 370 0.97 39.16 5.23
C GLY A 370 1.63 38.07 4.36
N TYR A 371 2.81 38.33 3.77
CA TYR A 371 3.46 37.39 2.83
C TYR A 371 4.36 36.33 3.49
N ASN A 372 4.59 36.40 4.79
CA ASN A 372 5.45 35.44 5.47
C ASN A 372 4.64 34.25 5.96
N ASP A 373 5.26 33.07 5.95
CA ASP A 373 4.79 31.85 6.60
C ASP A 373 5.76 31.61 7.76
N TRP A 374 5.27 31.74 8.99
CA TRP A 374 6.12 31.83 10.19
C TRP A 374 6.21 30.53 11.00
N ASP A 375 5.20 29.69 10.93
CA ASP A 375 5.14 28.34 11.52
C ASP A 375 5.48 27.24 10.51
N GLU A 376 5.63 27.57 9.23
CA GLU A 376 6.08 26.68 8.14
C GLU A 376 5.06 25.56 7.84
N ASP A 377 3.77 25.84 8.00
CA ASP A 377 2.66 24.90 7.80
C ASP A 377 2.15 24.88 6.34
N GLY A 378 2.60 25.83 5.52
CA GLY A 378 2.25 25.97 4.11
C GLY A 378 1.22 27.06 3.80
N LEU A 379 0.73 27.80 4.81
CA LEU A 379 -0.06 29.01 4.64
C LEU A 379 0.80 30.23 4.98
N ASN A 380 0.73 31.27 4.15
CA ASN A 380 1.18 32.58 4.61
C ASN A 380 0.12 33.24 5.50
N ASN A 381 0.53 34.24 6.27
CA ASN A 381 -0.32 34.95 7.22
C ASN A 381 -1.66 35.47 6.62
N LEU A 382 -1.67 35.88 5.33
CA LEU A 382 -2.92 36.27 4.65
C LEU A 382 -3.79 35.05 4.31
N GLU A 383 -3.19 33.95 3.87
CA GLU A 383 -3.91 32.71 3.55
C GLU A 383 -4.58 32.12 4.79
N GLU A 384 -3.99 32.30 5.96
CA GLU A 384 -4.56 31.90 7.25
C GLU A 384 -5.86 32.60 7.60
N TYR A 385 -5.93 33.93 7.41
CA TYR A 385 -7.19 34.66 7.51
C TYR A 385 -8.20 34.12 6.48
N GLN A 386 -7.75 33.87 5.25
CA GLN A 386 -8.62 33.39 4.17
C GLN A 386 -9.18 31.97 4.41
N VAL A 387 -8.66 31.20 5.37
CA VAL A 387 -9.26 29.94 5.81
C VAL A 387 -10.71 30.17 6.30
N ALA A 388 -10.98 31.28 7.00
CA ALA A 388 -12.33 31.63 7.44
C ALA A 388 -13.31 31.79 6.27
N ASN A 389 -12.85 32.30 5.12
CA ASN A 389 -13.68 32.43 3.92
C ASN A 389 -14.08 31.07 3.31
N LYS A 390 -13.28 30.01 3.55
CA LYS A 390 -13.56 28.65 3.08
C LYS A 390 -14.52 27.92 4.02
N PHE A 391 -14.32 28.02 5.33
CA PHE A 391 -15.03 27.19 6.32
C PHE A 391 -16.12 27.95 7.10
N GLY A 392 -16.15 29.27 7.04
CA GLY A 392 -17.12 30.13 7.74
C GLY A 392 -16.89 30.13 9.25
N LEU A 393 -17.97 29.92 10.01
CA LEU A 393 -17.93 29.95 11.47
C LEU A 393 -17.85 28.54 12.07
N THR A 394 -16.90 28.33 12.99
CA THR A 394 -16.77 27.14 13.83
C THR A 394 -17.08 27.53 15.28
N ASN A 395 -18.02 26.84 15.93
CA ASN A 395 -18.49 27.17 17.28
C ASN A 395 -18.99 28.63 17.50
N GLY A 396 -19.31 29.35 16.42
CA GLY A 396 -19.76 30.75 16.47
C GLY A 396 -18.63 31.77 16.32
N LEU A 397 -17.40 31.32 16.07
CA LEU A 397 -16.22 32.14 15.79
C LEU A 397 -15.73 31.89 14.37
N PRO A 398 -15.04 32.85 13.72
CA PRO A 398 -14.50 32.65 12.39
C PRO A 398 -13.41 31.57 12.37
N SER A 399 -13.31 30.85 11.27
CA SER A 399 -12.39 29.72 11.13
C SER A 399 -11.02 30.12 10.57
N PHE A 400 -10.49 31.29 10.92
CA PHE A 400 -9.11 31.66 10.55
C PHE A 400 -8.11 30.81 11.33
N THR A 401 -6.91 30.60 10.83
CA THR A 401 -5.86 29.82 11.52
C THR A 401 -4.85 30.75 12.19
N SER A 402 -3.89 30.19 12.92
CA SER A 402 -2.99 30.94 13.80
C SER A 402 -1.59 31.09 13.19
N PRO A 403 -1.08 32.32 12.94
CA PRO A 403 0.20 32.53 12.22
C PRO A 403 1.46 32.09 12.97
N TRP A 404 1.25 31.49 14.13
CA TRP A 404 2.23 31.10 15.11
C TRP A 404 2.20 29.60 15.42
N SER A 405 1.16 28.88 14.96
CA SER A 405 0.89 27.49 15.29
C SER A 405 0.64 26.71 14.02
N GLU A 406 1.51 25.74 13.75
CA GLU A 406 1.35 24.82 12.61
C GLU A 406 0.01 24.06 12.63
N ASP A 407 -0.56 23.85 13.83
CA ASP A 407 -1.78 23.07 14.09
C ASP A 407 -2.63 23.86 15.11
N THR A 408 -3.70 24.51 14.64
CA THR A 408 -4.53 25.41 15.45
C THR A 408 -5.44 24.65 16.42
N ASP A 409 -6.03 23.53 15.99
CA ASP A 409 -6.99 22.78 16.82
C ASP A 409 -6.38 21.64 17.65
N GLY A 410 -5.11 21.33 17.41
CA GLY A 410 -4.29 20.43 18.19
C GLY A 410 -4.51 18.95 17.86
N ASP A 411 -5.02 18.62 16.67
CA ASP A 411 -5.25 17.24 16.24
C ASP A 411 -4.07 16.58 15.52
N LYS A 412 -2.97 17.35 15.36
CA LYS A 412 -1.69 17.03 14.72
C LYS A 412 -1.67 17.11 13.19
N MET A 413 -2.75 17.50 12.54
CA MET A 413 -2.72 17.87 11.13
C MET A 413 -2.40 19.37 11.03
N PRO A 414 -1.52 19.80 10.10
CA PRO A 414 -1.25 21.21 9.93
C PRO A 414 -2.39 21.92 9.23
N ASP A 415 -2.62 23.17 9.63
CA ASP A 415 -3.69 24.01 9.12
C ASP A 415 -3.62 24.15 7.58
N GLY A 416 -2.42 24.38 7.06
CA GLY A 416 -2.15 24.45 5.62
C GLY A 416 -2.36 23.16 4.86
N TRP A 417 -2.16 22.01 5.49
CA TRP A 417 -2.48 20.73 4.85
C TRP A 417 -3.98 20.53 4.78
N GLU A 418 -4.70 20.74 5.89
CA GLU A 418 -6.16 20.60 5.96
C GLU A 418 -6.91 21.58 5.05
N ALA A 419 -6.55 22.86 5.08
CA ALA A 419 -7.21 23.91 4.31
C ALA A 419 -7.05 23.76 2.79
N ASN A 420 -6.13 22.89 2.35
CA ASN A 420 -5.88 22.57 0.96
C ASN A 420 -6.55 21.27 0.49
N GLN A 421 -7.14 20.48 1.40
CA GLN A 421 -7.88 19.27 1.01
C GLN A 421 -9.21 19.62 0.36
N TYR A 422 -9.28 19.46 -0.96
CA TYR A 422 -10.45 19.82 -1.75
C TYR A 422 -11.06 18.60 -2.42
N ASN A 423 -12.23 18.19 -1.94
CA ASN A 423 -12.95 17.07 -2.52
C ASN A 423 -13.59 17.49 -3.85
N ARG A 424 -13.06 16.99 -4.96
CA ARG A 424 -13.53 17.32 -6.32
C ARG A 424 -14.89 16.71 -6.66
N THR A 425 -15.39 15.78 -5.86
CA THR A 425 -16.67 15.10 -6.06
C THR A 425 -17.81 15.85 -5.38
N THR A 426 -17.59 16.31 -4.14
CA THR A 426 -18.59 17.08 -3.37
C THR A 426 -18.48 18.58 -3.60
N PHE A 427 -17.35 19.07 -4.13
CA PHE A 427 -16.99 20.49 -4.26
C PHE A 427 -16.89 21.20 -2.90
N GLU A 428 -16.50 20.48 -1.85
CA GLU A 428 -16.40 20.95 -0.47
C GLU A 428 -14.99 20.72 0.09
N TYR A 429 -14.63 21.47 1.14
CA TYR A 429 -13.42 21.28 1.93
C TYR A 429 -13.81 20.50 3.20
N PRO A 430 -13.47 19.20 3.33
CA PRO A 430 -13.98 18.39 4.41
C PRO A 430 -13.16 18.49 5.71
N LEU A 431 -11.89 18.93 5.61
CA LEU A 431 -10.99 19.09 6.76
C LEU A 431 -10.93 20.56 7.14
N ASN A 432 -11.53 20.89 8.28
CA ASN A 432 -11.56 22.23 8.84
C ASN A 432 -10.48 22.32 9.92
N PRO A 433 -9.47 23.19 9.77
CA PRO A 433 -8.35 23.37 10.72
C PRO A 433 -8.70 23.80 12.15
N ARG A 434 -9.99 24.04 12.41
CA ARG A 434 -10.53 24.37 13.74
C ARG A 434 -11.37 23.25 14.35
N ASN A 435 -11.45 22.10 13.70
CA ASN A 435 -12.32 21.01 14.10
C ASN A 435 -11.57 19.68 14.27
N ALA A 436 -10.84 19.56 15.38
CA ALA A 436 -10.08 18.39 15.80
C ALA A 436 -10.83 17.03 15.83
N SER A 437 -12.15 17.03 15.62
CA SER A 437 -12.93 15.79 15.53
C SER A 437 -12.84 15.11 14.16
N ASN A 438 -12.52 15.85 13.09
CA ASN A 438 -12.40 15.30 11.74
C ASN A 438 -11.12 14.48 11.53
N ALA A 439 -10.07 14.62 12.35
CA ALA A 439 -8.85 13.82 12.30
C ALA A 439 -9.10 12.30 12.27
N ASN A 440 -10.14 11.82 12.97
CA ASN A 440 -10.46 10.40 13.10
C ASN A 440 -11.52 9.93 12.09
N ASP A 441 -12.02 10.83 11.25
CA ASP A 441 -12.91 10.47 10.16
C ASP A 441 -12.09 9.82 9.03
N ASP A 442 -12.78 9.05 8.20
CA ASP A 442 -12.25 8.42 6.99
C ASP A 442 -13.33 8.67 5.92
N ILE A 443 -13.01 9.54 4.97
CA ILE A 443 -14.00 10.15 4.07
C ILE A 443 -14.13 9.36 2.77
N ASP A 444 -13.06 8.73 2.31
CA ASP A 444 -12.98 7.99 1.05
C ASP A 444 -13.04 6.45 1.21
N PHE A 445 -12.81 5.96 2.43
CA PHE A 445 -12.90 4.56 2.86
C PHE A 445 -11.91 3.68 2.10
N ASP A 446 -10.65 3.96 2.31
CA ASP A 446 -9.50 3.38 1.60
C ASP A 446 -8.62 2.48 2.49
N GLY A 447 -8.91 2.43 3.80
CA GLY A 447 -8.45 1.38 4.69
C GLY A 447 -8.78 -0.03 4.19
N TRP A 448 -8.02 -1.01 4.67
CA TRP A 448 -8.02 -2.38 4.16
C TRP A 448 -7.97 -3.43 5.28
N ASP A 449 -8.72 -4.52 5.08
CA ASP A 449 -8.78 -5.71 5.93
C ASP A 449 -7.45 -6.50 5.85
N SER A 450 -6.53 -6.19 6.76
CA SER A 450 -5.14 -6.65 6.72
C SER A 450 -5.01 -8.12 7.12
N ASP A 451 -5.89 -8.61 8.00
CA ASP A 451 -5.86 -10.01 8.46
C ASP A 451 -6.84 -10.94 7.73
N GLY A 452 -7.71 -10.37 6.90
CA GLY A 452 -8.63 -11.07 6.00
C GLY A 452 -9.86 -11.66 6.70
N ASP A 453 -10.19 -11.18 7.91
CA ASP A 453 -11.31 -11.67 8.70
C ASP A 453 -12.64 -10.89 8.49
N GLY A 454 -12.55 -9.74 7.81
CA GLY A 454 -13.64 -8.83 7.46
C GLY A 454 -14.50 -9.25 6.26
N ASP A 455 -14.04 -10.23 5.48
CA ASP A 455 -14.68 -10.68 4.26
C ASP A 455 -16.04 -11.39 4.47
N VAL A 456 -17.10 -10.83 3.89
CA VAL A 456 -18.46 -11.40 3.96
C VAL A 456 -18.70 -12.31 2.75
N MET A 457 -18.52 -13.62 2.96
CA MET A 457 -18.73 -14.64 1.92
C MET A 457 -19.84 -15.64 2.27
N TYR A 458 -20.37 -16.34 1.25
CA TYR A 458 -21.25 -17.49 1.46
C TYR A 458 -20.47 -18.81 1.34
N GLU A 459 -19.87 -19.25 2.45
CA GLU A 459 -18.97 -20.42 2.50
C GLU A 459 -19.62 -21.74 2.03
N GLU A 460 -20.92 -21.92 2.30
CA GLU A 460 -21.65 -23.17 2.03
C GLU A 460 -22.27 -23.25 0.61
N LEU A 461 -21.90 -22.37 -0.33
CA LEU A 461 -22.56 -22.22 -1.65
C LEU A 461 -22.97 -23.56 -2.30
N GLU A 462 -24.25 -23.95 -2.14
CA GLU A 462 -24.78 -25.21 -2.69
C GLU A 462 -25.20 -25.08 -4.17
N LEU A 463 -25.72 -23.91 -4.55
CA LEU A 463 -26.25 -23.58 -5.87
C LEU A 463 -26.10 -22.07 -6.14
N THR A 464 -26.22 -21.65 -7.40
CA THR A 464 -26.24 -20.23 -7.79
C THR A 464 -27.22 -19.44 -6.93
N THR A 465 -26.69 -18.46 -6.18
CA THR A 465 -27.45 -17.66 -5.22
C THR A 465 -27.70 -16.28 -5.82
N THR A 466 -28.96 -15.84 -5.84
CA THR A 466 -29.36 -14.50 -6.27
C THR A 466 -29.43 -13.56 -5.07
N VAL A 467 -28.79 -12.41 -5.16
CA VAL A 467 -28.84 -11.33 -4.15
C VAL A 467 -30.27 -10.76 -4.11
N VAL A 468 -30.88 -10.63 -2.93
CA VAL A 468 -32.26 -10.15 -2.78
C VAL A 468 -32.32 -8.76 -2.19
N GLU A 469 -31.61 -8.54 -1.08
CA GLU A 469 -31.71 -7.33 -0.27
C GLU A 469 -30.40 -7.12 0.50
N LEU A 470 -29.97 -5.87 0.57
CA LEU A 470 -28.86 -5.39 1.40
C LEU A 470 -29.47 -4.54 2.51
N TYR A 471 -29.02 -4.73 3.75
CA TYR A 471 -29.53 -4.00 4.92
C TYR A 471 -28.59 -2.89 5.40
N VAL A 472 -27.47 -2.71 4.72
CA VAL A 472 -26.38 -1.78 5.05
C VAL A 472 -25.97 -1.00 3.80
N GLU A 473 -25.42 0.18 4.00
CA GLU A 473 -24.82 1.05 2.99
C GLU A 473 -23.31 1.25 3.29
N LYS A 474 -22.54 1.74 2.31
CA LYS A 474 -21.10 2.05 2.51
C LYS A 474 -20.98 3.10 3.64
N GLY A 475 -20.06 2.87 4.59
CA GLY A 475 -19.84 3.71 5.78
C GLY A 475 -20.71 3.37 7.00
N ASP A 476 -21.66 2.45 6.90
CA ASP A 476 -22.40 1.98 8.08
C ASP A 476 -21.50 1.17 9.02
N TYR A 477 -21.52 1.49 10.32
CA TYR A 477 -20.91 0.64 11.35
C TYR A 477 -21.81 -0.54 11.69
N VAL A 478 -21.26 -1.76 11.63
CA VAL A 478 -21.96 -3.01 11.92
C VAL A 478 -21.27 -3.78 13.03
N THR A 479 -22.07 -4.43 13.88
CA THR A 479 -21.53 -5.34 14.90
C THR A 479 -21.56 -6.78 14.39
N SER A 480 -20.57 -7.57 14.75
CA SER A 480 -20.44 -9.00 14.49
C SER A 480 -21.74 -9.76 14.77
N ASN A 481 -22.00 -10.78 13.95
CA ASN A 481 -23.22 -11.60 13.95
C ASN A 481 -24.54 -10.87 13.65
N THR A 482 -24.51 -9.59 13.23
CA THR A 482 -25.71 -8.93 12.70
C THR A 482 -25.96 -9.31 11.25
N THR A 483 -27.23 -9.44 10.85
CA THR A 483 -27.59 -9.78 9.46
C THR A 483 -27.51 -8.54 8.58
N ILE A 484 -26.62 -8.57 7.59
CA ILE A 484 -26.30 -7.42 6.73
C ILE A 484 -26.76 -7.60 5.28
N ALA A 485 -26.94 -8.84 4.83
CA ALA A 485 -27.45 -9.12 3.49
C ALA A 485 -28.34 -10.38 3.44
N ARG A 486 -29.18 -10.46 2.40
CA ARG A 486 -30.04 -11.61 2.12
C ARG A 486 -29.95 -12.06 0.67
N GLY A 487 -29.59 -13.33 0.47
CA GLY A 487 -29.63 -14.03 -0.81
C GLY A 487 -30.80 -15.02 -0.92
N GLN A 488 -31.00 -15.58 -2.11
CA GLN A 488 -31.90 -16.71 -2.35
C GLN A 488 -31.34 -17.65 -3.42
N TYR A 489 -31.33 -18.97 -3.19
CA TYR A 489 -30.99 -19.95 -4.23
C TYR A 489 -32.21 -20.83 -4.57
N THR A 490 -32.20 -21.43 -5.77
CA THR A 490 -33.32 -22.23 -6.29
C THR A 490 -32.95 -23.70 -6.34
N MET A 491 -33.60 -24.54 -5.53
CA MET A 491 -33.40 -25.99 -5.53
C MET A 491 -34.12 -26.68 -6.70
N GLY A 492 -33.70 -27.90 -7.01
CA GLY A 492 -34.37 -28.79 -7.97
C GLY A 492 -35.87 -28.91 -7.68
N GLY A 493 -36.71 -28.51 -8.65
CA GLY A 493 -38.17 -28.44 -8.50
C GLY A 493 -38.75 -27.03 -8.38
N GLY A 494 -37.92 -25.98 -8.41
CA GLY A 494 -38.36 -24.57 -8.47
C GLY A 494 -38.68 -23.95 -7.10
N ASN A 495 -38.32 -24.62 -6.01
CA ASN A 495 -38.46 -24.09 -4.65
C ASN A 495 -37.28 -23.16 -4.34
N LYS A 496 -37.56 -21.95 -3.85
CA LYS A 496 -36.54 -20.98 -3.44
C LYS A 496 -36.28 -21.08 -1.93
N GLN A 497 -35.03 -20.96 -1.50
CA GLN A 497 -34.65 -20.85 -0.08
C GLN A 497 -33.88 -19.55 0.16
N PRO A 498 -34.15 -18.82 1.26
CA PRO A 498 -33.38 -17.64 1.62
C PRO A 498 -32.06 -18.03 2.30
N VAL A 499 -31.03 -17.21 2.07
CA VAL A 499 -29.73 -17.24 2.76
C VAL A 499 -29.54 -15.88 3.43
N TYR A 500 -29.04 -15.89 4.66
CA TYR A 500 -28.75 -14.68 5.42
C TYR A 500 -27.26 -14.63 5.68
N LEU A 501 -26.62 -13.54 5.26
CA LEU A 501 -25.22 -13.26 5.52
C LEU A 501 -25.12 -12.37 6.76
N VAL A 502 -24.15 -12.69 7.61
CA VAL A 502 -23.90 -11.97 8.85
C VAL A 502 -22.51 -11.33 8.80
N ALA A 503 -22.32 -10.24 9.53
CA ALA A 503 -21.01 -9.63 9.71
C ALA A 503 -20.08 -10.59 10.49
N PRO A 504 -18.89 -10.94 9.97
CA PRO A 504 -17.90 -11.74 10.70
C PRO A 504 -17.34 -10.99 11.91
N VAL A 505 -17.00 -9.71 11.75
CA VAL A 505 -16.39 -8.84 12.76
C VAL A 505 -17.18 -7.57 13.05
N ASP A 506 -16.73 -6.81 14.07
CA ASP A 506 -17.24 -5.48 14.40
C ASP A 506 -16.46 -4.45 13.56
N GLY A 507 -17.11 -3.77 12.61
CA GLY A 507 -16.40 -2.90 11.67
C GLY A 507 -17.32 -2.04 10.80
N TYR A 508 -16.73 -1.28 9.90
CA TYR A 508 -17.43 -0.43 8.95
C TYR A 508 -17.49 -1.08 7.57
N VAL A 509 -18.56 -0.81 6.81
CA VAL A 509 -18.72 -1.35 5.45
C VAL A 509 -17.94 -0.49 4.45
N TYR A 510 -16.82 -0.99 3.92
CA TYR A 510 -15.95 -0.25 2.99
C TYR A 510 -16.30 -0.53 1.52
N SER A 511 -16.57 -1.80 1.18
CA SER A 511 -16.93 -2.18 -0.19
C SER A 511 -18.18 -3.07 -0.24
N ILE A 512 -18.98 -2.91 -1.29
CA ILE A 512 -20.12 -3.77 -1.59
C ILE A 512 -20.04 -4.18 -3.06
N ASN A 513 -19.69 -5.44 -3.30
CA ASN A 513 -19.41 -5.99 -4.63
C ASN A 513 -20.64 -6.61 -5.31
N VAL A 514 -21.82 -6.47 -4.71
CA VAL A 514 -23.08 -7.06 -5.17
C VAL A 514 -24.23 -6.06 -5.19
N ALA A 515 -25.13 -6.20 -6.16
CA ALA A 515 -26.38 -5.47 -6.21
C ALA A 515 -27.60 -6.43 -6.12
N PRO A 516 -28.75 -5.97 -5.61
CA PRO A 516 -29.99 -6.76 -5.63
C PRO A 516 -30.35 -7.24 -7.05
N GLY A 517 -30.34 -8.56 -7.25
CA GLY A 517 -30.58 -9.21 -8.54
C GLY A 517 -29.39 -9.96 -9.13
N ASP A 518 -28.17 -9.71 -8.63
CA ASP A 518 -26.96 -10.38 -9.11
C ASP A 518 -26.92 -11.85 -8.71
N GLN A 519 -26.19 -12.65 -9.50
CA GLN A 519 -26.04 -14.09 -9.29
C GLN A 519 -24.60 -14.42 -8.92
N VAL A 520 -24.43 -15.05 -7.77
CA VAL A 520 -23.13 -15.49 -7.25
C VAL A 520 -23.01 -17.00 -7.46
N GLU A 521 -21.93 -17.40 -8.13
CA GLU A 521 -21.65 -18.79 -8.54
C GLU A 521 -20.41 -19.40 -7.86
N SER A 522 -19.64 -18.59 -7.11
CA SER A 522 -18.44 -19.05 -6.39
C SER A 522 -18.59 -18.84 -4.88
N ARG A 523 -18.09 -19.81 -4.10
CA ARG A 523 -18.02 -19.72 -2.63
C ARG A 523 -16.91 -18.79 -2.14
N LEU A 524 -15.96 -18.48 -3.02
CA LEU A 524 -14.83 -17.56 -2.77
C LEU A 524 -15.15 -16.12 -3.16
N PHE A 525 -16.39 -15.84 -3.57
CA PHE A 525 -16.78 -14.50 -3.99
C PHE A 525 -17.21 -13.67 -2.78
N VAL A 526 -16.48 -12.58 -2.53
CA VAL A 526 -16.74 -11.62 -1.45
C VAL A 526 -17.91 -10.72 -1.81
N TRP A 527 -18.96 -10.70 -0.98
CA TRP A 527 -20.12 -9.85 -1.23
C TRP A 527 -19.86 -8.40 -0.80
N MET A 528 -19.16 -8.25 0.32
CA MET A 528 -18.77 -6.96 0.90
C MET A 528 -17.58 -7.21 1.83
N ASN A 529 -16.73 -6.21 1.99
CA ASN A 529 -15.62 -6.24 2.93
C ASN A 529 -15.92 -5.27 4.10
N LEU A 530 -15.66 -5.74 5.32
CA LEU A 530 -15.77 -4.96 6.54
C LEU A 530 -14.37 -4.67 7.06
N VAL A 531 -14.09 -3.42 7.40
CA VAL A 531 -12.80 -3.01 7.96
C VAL A 531 -13.00 -2.70 9.44
N GLU A 532 -12.16 -3.30 10.30
CA GLU A 532 -12.21 -3.06 11.74
C GLU A 532 -11.76 -1.63 12.09
N GLU A 533 -12.13 -1.12 13.27
CA GLU A 533 -11.70 0.22 13.71
C GLU A 533 -10.17 0.38 13.73
N SER A 534 -9.42 -0.69 13.99
CA SER A 534 -7.95 -0.69 13.99
C SER A 534 -7.30 -0.69 12.60
N GLU A 535 -8.08 -0.96 11.55
CA GLU A 535 -7.62 -1.12 10.17
C GLU A 535 -8.10 0.00 9.26
N ARG A 536 -8.84 0.97 9.83
CA ARG A 536 -9.22 2.19 9.12
C ARG A 536 -7.98 3.02 8.83
N PHE A 537 -8.02 3.72 7.70
CA PHE A 537 -7.01 4.70 7.35
C PHE A 537 -7.65 6.07 7.46
N THR A 538 -7.46 6.71 8.62
CA THR A 538 -8.12 8.00 8.93
C THR A 538 -7.35 9.17 8.34
N ASN A 539 -7.98 10.34 8.21
CA ASN A 539 -7.34 11.57 7.72
C ASN A 539 -5.99 11.88 8.42
N LEU A 540 -5.90 11.67 9.74
CA LEU A 540 -4.65 11.86 10.48
C LEU A 540 -3.56 10.84 10.08
N MET A 541 -3.94 9.59 9.81
CA MET A 541 -3.00 8.54 9.38
C MET A 541 -2.45 8.83 7.99
N GLU A 542 -3.28 9.35 7.09
CA GLU A 542 -2.91 9.80 5.75
C GLU A 542 -1.88 10.94 5.77
N TYR A 543 -2.04 11.88 6.70
CA TYR A 543 -1.04 12.90 6.95
C TYR A 543 0.24 12.32 7.60
N GLU A 544 0.08 11.49 8.63
CA GLU A 544 1.20 10.86 9.35
C GLU A 544 2.00 9.87 8.47
N ALA A 545 1.42 9.35 7.37
CA ALA A 545 2.08 8.48 6.38
C ALA A 545 3.32 9.10 5.72
N ARG A 546 3.50 10.42 5.83
CA ARG A 546 4.75 11.11 5.49
C ARG A 546 5.95 10.61 6.31
N LEU A 547 5.73 9.93 7.44
CA LEU A 547 6.75 9.43 8.36
C LEU A 547 6.84 7.89 8.31
N ASP A 548 8.03 7.34 8.46
CA ASP A 548 8.21 5.92 8.75
C ASP A 548 7.94 5.59 10.23
N ASP A 549 7.91 4.30 10.56
CA ASP A 549 7.81 3.76 11.93
C ASP A 549 8.84 4.32 12.93
N GLN A 550 9.94 4.90 12.44
CA GLN A 550 11.00 5.51 13.24
C GLN A 550 10.89 7.04 13.31
N GLY A 551 9.86 7.63 12.70
CA GLY A 551 9.60 9.06 12.64
C GLY A 551 10.47 9.82 11.64
N ASN A 552 11.10 9.16 10.67
CA ASN A 552 11.83 9.82 9.60
C ASN A 552 10.87 10.17 8.46
N ILE A 553 11.07 11.34 7.85
CA ILE A 553 10.26 11.79 6.72
C ILE A 553 10.60 10.93 5.48
N VAL A 554 9.61 10.17 5.01
CA VAL A 554 9.65 9.34 3.78
C VAL A 554 8.82 9.96 2.65
N GLY A 555 7.90 10.87 2.95
CA GLY A 555 7.22 11.69 1.94
C GLY A 555 5.97 11.05 1.29
N ARG A 556 5.43 9.98 1.89
CA ARG A 556 4.28 9.20 1.40
C ARG A 556 2.92 9.68 1.93
N SER A 557 2.73 11.00 2.05
CA SER A 557 1.43 11.56 2.49
C SER A 557 0.39 11.44 1.38
N THR A 558 -0.85 11.10 1.74
CA THR A 558 -1.94 10.78 0.79
C THR A 558 -3.05 11.84 0.77
N ASP A 559 -3.96 11.75 -0.21
CA ASP A 559 -5.12 12.65 -0.36
C ASP A 559 -6.35 12.07 0.37
N PRO A 560 -6.77 12.64 1.52
CA PRO A 560 -7.89 12.15 2.35
C PRO A 560 -9.28 12.29 1.73
N THR A 561 -9.33 12.77 0.49
CA THR A 561 -10.56 12.88 -0.28
C THR A 561 -10.62 11.87 -1.42
N HIS A 562 -9.54 11.10 -1.62
CA HIS A 562 -9.39 10.13 -2.68
C HIS A 562 -8.44 8.98 -2.31
N GLY A 563 -9.03 7.84 -1.96
CA GLY A 563 -8.35 6.62 -1.51
C GLY A 563 -7.43 5.85 -2.49
N ASP A 564 -6.90 6.50 -3.51
CA ASP A 564 -5.96 6.00 -4.52
C ASP A 564 -5.30 7.25 -5.11
N THR A 565 -4.31 7.78 -4.40
CA THR A 565 -3.77 9.13 -4.61
C THR A 565 -3.13 9.29 -5.99
N ASP A 566 -2.49 8.25 -6.51
CA ASP A 566 -1.78 8.29 -7.79
C ASP A 566 -2.53 7.67 -8.98
N LEU A 567 -3.69 7.04 -8.73
CA LEU A 567 -4.60 6.46 -9.71
C LEU A 567 -4.06 5.23 -10.43
N ASP A 568 -3.22 4.43 -9.77
CA ASP A 568 -2.72 3.16 -10.28
C ASP A 568 -3.70 1.98 -10.04
N GLY A 569 -4.64 2.16 -9.10
CA GLY A 569 -5.69 1.21 -8.73
C GLY A 569 -5.44 0.42 -7.44
N LEU A 570 -4.31 0.64 -6.76
CA LEU A 570 -4.05 0.22 -5.40
C LEU A 570 -4.61 1.27 -4.42
N LEU A 571 -5.07 0.84 -3.24
CA LEU A 571 -5.61 1.78 -2.25
C LEU A 571 -4.48 2.28 -1.37
N ASP A 572 -4.49 3.58 -1.06
CA ASP A 572 -3.46 4.24 -0.22
C ASP A 572 -3.25 3.51 1.12
N GLY A 573 -4.34 3.05 1.76
CA GLY A 573 -4.28 2.25 2.98
C GLY A 573 -3.52 0.93 2.83
N ILE A 574 -3.54 0.30 1.66
CA ILE A 574 -2.76 -0.92 1.35
C ILE A 574 -1.28 -0.57 1.14
N GLU A 575 -1.00 0.53 0.47
CA GLU A 575 0.36 0.96 0.13
C GLU A 575 1.17 1.37 1.35
N VAL A 576 0.53 2.15 2.23
CA VAL A 576 1.12 2.61 3.49
C VAL A 576 1.11 1.50 4.54
N GLY A 577 -0.01 0.77 4.66
CA GLY A 577 -0.13 -0.35 5.60
C GLY A 577 0.83 -1.49 5.25
N GLY A 578 0.97 -1.77 3.96
CA GLY A 578 1.80 -2.82 3.41
C GLY A 578 1.12 -4.19 3.41
N TRP A 579 1.73 -5.13 2.69
CA TRP A 579 1.28 -6.51 2.57
C TRP A 579 2.46 -7.49 2.70
N GLU A 580 2.14 -8.77 2.92
CA GLU A 580 3.15 -9.82 3.04
C GLU A 580 3.26 -10.60 1.72
N ILE A 581 4.48 -10.68 1.19
CA ILE A 581 4.82 -11.52 0.03
C ILE A 581 5.72 -12.69 0.45
N LEU A 582 5.73 -13.75 -0.37
CA LEU A 582 6.60 -14.90 -0.18
C LEU A 582 7.73 -14.88 -1.21
N VAL A 583 8.96 -14.67 -0.73
CA VAL A 583 10.16 -14.66 -1.57
C VAL A 583 10.97 -15.91 -1.31
N VAL A 584 11.33 -16.62 -2.37
CA VAL A 584 12.23 -17.76 -2.34
C VAL A 584 13.60 -17.29 -2.82
N ASN A 585 14.46 -16.92 -1.88
CA ASN A 585 15.87 -16.61 -2.14
C ASN A 585 16.74 -17.47 -1.20
N ARG A 586 17.26 -18.59 -1.74
CA ARG A 586 18.07 -19.58 -1.01
C ARG A 586 17.40 -20.03 0.31
N GLY A 587 16.07 -20.12 0.27
CA GLY A 587 15.17 -20.38 1.39
C GLY A 587 13.87 -19.58 1.23
N VAL A 588 12.79 -20.01 1.89
CA VAL A 588 11.50 -19.33 1.85
C VAL A 588 11.45 -18.26 2.95
N GLN A 589 11.23 -17.00 2.57
CA GLN A 589 11.13 -15.86 3.48
C GLN A 589 9.82 -15.11 3.22
N LEU A 590 9.14 -14.72 4.31
CA LEU A 590 8.02 -13.80 4.24
C LEU A 590 8.58 -12.38 4.38
N THR A 591 8.25 -11.52 3.43
CA THR A 591 8.74 -10.14 3.35
C THR A 591 7.56 -9.19 3.41
N TRP A 592 7.66 -8.18 4.27
CA TRP A 592 6.68 -7.09 4.34
C TRP A 592 7.04 -6.03 3.30
N VAL A 593 6.09 -5.69 2.45
CA VAL A 593 6.24 -4.74 1.34
C VAL A 593 5.34 -3.56 1.59
N VAL A 594 5.81 -2.37 1.22
CA VAL A 594 5.08 -1.11 1.23
C VAL A 594 5.40 -0.39 -0.09
N SER A 595 4.51 0.45 -0.58
CA SER A 595 4.74 1.31 -1.76
C SER A 595 4.59 2.79 -1.41
N ASP A 596 4.91 3.69 -2.35
CA ASP A 596 4.73 5.13 -2.25
C ASP A 596 3.43 5.54 -2.98
N PRO A 597 2.36 5.91 -2.26
CA PRO A 597 1.05 6.21 -2.86
C PRO A 597 1.01 7.43 -3.78
N GLY A 598 2.12 8.19 -3.85
CA GLY A 598 2.27 9.30 -4.79
C GLY A 598 2.84 8.88 -6.15
N LEU A 599 3.23 7.62 -6.32
CA LEU A 599 3.99 7.11 -7.47
C LEU A 599 3.42 5.78 -7.96
N PRO A 600 2.86 5.71 -9.20
CA PRO A 600 2.26 4.48 -9.72
C PRO A 600 3.21 3.29 -9.97
N ASP A 601 4.48 3.43 -9.62
CA ASP A 601 5.61 2.55 -9.89
C ASP A 601 6.74 3.02 -8.96
N THR A 602 6.73 2.49 -7.74
CA THR A 602 7.51 3.00 -6.61
C THR A 602 9.02 2.82 -6.82
N ASP A 603 9.46 1.65 -7.31
CA ASP A 603 10.87 1.36 -7.56
C ASP A 603 11.33 1.70 -8.99
N GLY A 604 10.40 1.95 -9.91
CA GLY A 604 10.69 2.40 -11.27
C GLY A 604 11.11 1.29 -12.22
N ASP A 605 10.81 0.02 -11.92
CA ASP A 605 11.10 -1.12 -12.78
C ASP A 605 10.11 -1.23 -13.98
N GLY A 606 8.98 -0.52 -13.89
CA GLY A 606 7.93 -0.42 -14.91
C GLY A 606 6.84 -1.49 -14.84
N LEU A 607 6.77 -2.24 -13.76
CA LEU A 607 5.52 -2.71 -13.18
C LEU A 607 4.87 -1.57 -12.40
N SER A 608 3.58 -1.70 -12.09
CA SER A 608 2.92 -0.73 -11.22
C SER A 608 2.65 -1.42 -9.90
N ASP A 609 2.57 -0.66 -8.83
CA ASP A 609 2.42 -1.19 -7.47
C ASP A 609 1.18 -2.09 -7.37
N TYR A 610 0.08 -1.70 -8.04
CA TYR A 610 -1.11 -2.56 -8.19
C TYR A 610 -0.84 -3.91 -8.88
N LEU A 611 -0.04 -3.93 -9.95
CA LEU A 611 0.25 -5.17 -10.69
C LEU A 611 1.13 -6.10 -9.86
N GLU A 612 2.07 -5.53 -9.14
CA GLU A 612 2.95 -6.24 -8.21
C GLU A 612 2.21 -6.76 -7.00
N PHE A 613 1.21 -6.05 -6.50
CA PHE A 613 0.33 -6.57 -5.46
C PHE A 613 -0.56 -7.72 -5.96
N SER A 614 -1.17 -7.58 -7.15
CA SER A 614 -2.31 -8.42 -7.54
C SER A 614 -2.01 -9.58 -8.50
N SER A 615 -0.92 -9.51 -9.28
CA SER A 615 -0.79 -10.34 -10.48
C SER A 615 0.57 -11.01 -10.69
N THR A 616 1.63 -10.55 -10.02
CA THR A 616 2.95 -11.20 -10.08
C THR A 616 3.01 -12.41 -9.13
N CYS A 617 3.95 -13.32 -9.36
CA CYS A 617 4.22 -14.50 -8.52
C CYS A 617 2.97 -15.33 -8.17
N ASP A 618 2.21 -15.73 -9.20
CA ASP A 618 0.95 -16.49 -9.08
C ASP A 618 -0.13 -15.82 -8.19
N GLY A 619 -0.11 -14.49 -8.11
CA GLY A 619 -1.05 -13.70 -7.31
C GLY A 619 -0.68 -13.59 -5.83
N GLN A 620 0.56 -13.94 -5.47
CA GLN A 620 1.14 -13.64 -4.14
C GLN A 620 1.83 -12.28 -4.09
N GLY A 621 2.16 -11.74 -5.27
CA GLY A 621 2.77 -10.44 -5.44
C GLY A 621 4.29 -10.39 -5.30
N SER A 622 4.89 -9.37 -5.90
CA SER A 622 6.31 -9.03 -5.89
C SER A 622 6.55 -7.76 -5.05
N ASN A 623 7.80 -7.34 -4.92
CA ASN A 623 8.18 -6.25 -4.03
C ASN A 623 8.21 -4.91 -4.74
N ALA A 624 7.12 -4.15 -4.68
CA ALA A 624 6.99 -2.82 -5.30
C ALA A 624 8.01 -1.76 -4.86
N SER A 625 8.78 -2.00 -3.79
CA SER A 625 9.85 -1.11 -3.33
C SER A 625 11.26 -1.57 -3.76
N ASN A 626 11.39 -2.66 -4.49
CA ASN A 626 12.67 -3.27 -4.85
C ASN A 626 12.62 -3.98 -6.20
N ASP A 627 13.40 -3.45 -7.15
CA ASP A 627 13.36 -3.81 -8.58
C ASP A 627 13.72 -5.28 -8.91
N ASP A 628 14.32 -5.99 -7.96
CA ASP A 628 14.76 -7.39 -8.05
C ASP A 628 14.36 -8.13 -6.76
N THR A 629 13.15 -8.70 -6.76
CA THR A 629 12.49 -9.23 -5.55
C THR A 629 13.25 -10.40 -4.93
N ASP A 630 13.75 -11.34 -5.73
CA ASP A 630 14.45 -12.53 -5.24
C ASP A 630 15.98 -12.45 -5.32
N SER A 631 16.52 -11.33 -5.80
CA SER A 631 17.94 -10.99 -5.84
C SER A 631 18.81 -11.94 -6.67
N ASP A 632 18.26 -12.48 -7.76
CA ASP A 632 18.98 -13.32 -8.72
C ASP A 632 19.73 -12.49 -9.79
N GLY A 633 19.47 -11.18 -9.86
CA GLY A 633 20.10 -10.22 -10.76
C GLY A 633 19.26 -9.81 -11.97
N GLU A 634 18.02 -10.28 -12.07
CA GLU A 634 17.03 -9.84 -13.04
C GLU A 634 15.95 -8.97 -12.37
N SER A 635 15.18 -8.22 -13.16
CA SER A 635 14.15 -7.34 -12.62
C SER A 635 12.76 -7.95 -12.74
N ASP A 636 11.85 -7.63 -11.82
CA ASP A 636 10.52 -8.23 -11.75
C ASP A 636 9.72 -8.03 -13.07
N GLN A 637 9.83 -6.84 -13.69
CA GLN A 637 9.28 -6.57 -15.02
C GLN A 637 9.84 -7.50 -16.10
N GLN A 638 11.15 -7.73 -16.08
CA GLN A 638 11.84 -8.51 -17.09
C GLN A 638 11.36 -9.97 -17.04
N GLU A 639 11.17 -10.50 -15.85
CA GLU A 639 10.75 -11.87 -15.62
C GLU A 639 9.26 -12.10 -15.89
N THR A 640 8.39 -11.17 -15.47
CA THR A 640 6.93 -11.36 -15.57
C THR A 640 6.33 -10.87 -16.90
N LYS A 641 6.82 -9.74 -17.44
CA LYS A 641 6.14 -9.02 -18.53
C LYS A 641 6.90 -9.01 -19.83
N LEU A 642 8.22 -8.79 -19.79
CA LEU A 642 9.04 -8.79 -21.01
C LEU A 642 9.43 -10.21 -21.43
N GLY A 643 9.77 -11.05 -20.46
CA GLY A 643 10.23 -12.43 -20.67
C GLY A 643 11.51 -12.51 -21.49
N TYR A 644 11.94 -13.75 -21.69
CA TYR A 644 13.15 -14.11 -22.41
C TYR A 644 12.81 -14.86 -23.70
N VAL A 645 13.81 -15.04 -24.57
CA VAL A 645 13.65 -15.80 -25.82
C VAL A 645 14.72 -16.87 -25.92
N PHE A 646 14.32 -18.13 -25.78
CA PHE A 646 15.17 -19.29 -25.99
C PHE A 646 14.77 -19.98 -27.29
N ASN A 647 15.73 -20.23 -28.20
CA ASN A 647 15.50 -20.86 -29.51
C ASN A 647 14.37 -20.27 -30.39
N GLY A 648 13.94 -19.04 -30.12
CA GLY A 648 12.88 -18.33 -30.85
C GLY A 648 11.48 -18.42 -30.23
N GLU A 649 11.33 -19.07 -29.09
CA GLU A 649 10.12 -19.10 -28.27
C GLU A 649 10.28 -18.22 -27.03
N GLN A 650 9.21 -17.55 -26.63
CA GLN A 650 9.22 -16.63 -25.48
C GLN A 650 8.80 -17.40 -24.23
N TYR A 651 9.55 -17.21 -23.14
CA TYR A 651 9.28 -17.80 -21.83
C TYR A 651 9.49 -16.75 -20.73
N PHE A 652 9.08 -17.08 -19.52
CA PHE A 652 9.09 -16.22 -18.34
C PHE A 652 9.65 -17.02 -17.16
N THR A 653 10.31 -16.32 -16.26
CA THR A 653 10.81 -16.82 -14.96
C THR A 653 9.95 -16.22 -13.85
N SER A 654 10.21 -16.61 -12.61
CA SER A 654 9.44 -16.19 -11.45
C SER A 654 10.22 -15.15 -10.64
N ALA A 655 9.75 -13.90 -10.64
CA ALA A 655 10.32 -12.80 -9.86
C ALA A 655 10.42 -13.01 -8.33
N CYS A 656 9.74 -14.01 -7.79
CA CYS A 656 9.80 -14.36 -6.38
C CYS A 656 10.58 -15.63 -6.09
N MET A 657 11.24 -16.23 -7.09
CA MET A 657 11.98 -17.48 -6.96
C MET A 657 13.25 -17.42 -7.79
N PHE A 658 14.38 -17.30 -7.09
CA PHE A 658 15.70 -17.13 -7.71
C PHE A 658 16.15 -18.28 -8.65
N ASP A 659 15.40 -19.39 -8.68
CA ASP A 659 15.66 -20.64 -9.40
C ASP A 659 14.28 -21.25 -9.75
N THR A 660 13.72 -20.84 -10.89
CA THR A 660 12.33 -21.12 -11.26
C THR A 660 12.06 -22.61 -11.49
N ASP A 661 12.99 -23.34 -12.09
CA ASP A 661 12.84 -24.77 -12.38
C ASP A 661 13.49 -25.71 -11.35
N ASN A 662 14.13 -25.14 -10.32
CA ASN A 662 14.72 -25.83 -9.18
C ASN A 662 15.83 -26.82 -9.55
N ASP A 663 16.65 -26.48 -10.54
CA ASP A 663 17.75 -27.31 -10.98
C ASP A 663 19.08 -27.01 -10.25
N GLY A 664 19.11 -25.89 -9.50
CA GLY A 664 20.24 -25.44 -8.70
C GLY A 664 21.04 -24.28 -9.32
N LEU A 665 20.68 -23.80 -10.51
CA LEU A 665 21.19 -22.56 -11.11
C LEU A 665 20.26 -21.39 -10.79
N GLU A 666 20.79 -20.16 -10.87
CA GLU A 666 19.97 -18.97 -10.61
C GLU A 666 19.46 -18.45 -11.96
N ASP A 667 18.18 -18.06 -12.07
CA ASP A 667 17.58 -17.74 -13.38
C ASP A 667 18.39 -16.67 -14.13
N GLY A 668 18.82 -15.63 -13.42
CA GLY A 668 19.72 -14.58 -13.94
C GLY A 668 21.05 -15.08 -14.50
N GLU A 669 21.61 -16.17 -13.97
CA GLU A 669 22.82 -16.80 -14.53
C GLU A 669 22.51 -17.59 -15.81
N GLU A 670 21.37 -18.26 -15.84
CA GLU A 670 20.97 -19.09 -16.97
C GLU A 670 20.60 -18.25 -18.20
N VAL A 671 20.01 -17.07 -18.01
CA VAL A 671 19.68 -16.15 -19.12
C VAL A 671 20.88 -15.34 -19.61
N ILE A 672 21.86 -15.08 -18.76
CA ILE A 672 23.09 -14.35 -19.09
C ILE A 672 24.31 -15.18 -18.74
N ALA A 673 25.05 -15.62 -19.77
CA ALA A 673 26.31 -16.37 -19.64
C ALA A 673 27.19 -15.89 -18.48
N GLY A 674 27.15 -16.66 -17.38
CA GLY A 674 27.68 -16.28 -16.08
C GLY A 674 29.09 -16.80 -15.83
N ALA A 675 29.28 -17.43 -14.66
CA ALA A 675 30.57 -17.92 -14.22
C ALA A 675 31.03 -19.19 -14.97
N ASP A 676 30.06 -19.96 -15.46
CA ASP A 676 30.22 -21.24 -16.16
C ASP A 676 30.33 -21.09 -17.70
N ASN A 677 29.83 -19.98 -18.26
CA ASN A 677 29.65 -19.67 -19.68
C ASN A 677 28.57 -20.47 -20.42
N PHE A 678 27.64 -21.12 -19.73
CA PHE A 678 26.47 -21.72 -20.36
C PHE A 678 25.28 -20.75 -20.29
N VAL A 679 24.30 -20.97 -21.16
CA VAL A 679 23.04 -20.24 -21.20
C VAL A 679 21.98 -21.32 -21.45
N THR A 680 21.41 -21.79 -20.36
CA THR A 680 20.39 -22.83 -20.28
C THR A 680 19.00 -22.20 -20.27
N HIS A 681 17.96 -23.02 -20.17
CA HIS A 681 16.59 -22.56 -20.19
C HIS A 681 16.04 -22.53 -18.75
N ALA A 682 16.05 -21.35 -18.12
CA ALA A 682 15.63 -21.08 -16.73
C ALA A 682 14.18 -21.39 -16.30
N ASN A 683 13.47 -22.24 -17.04
CA ASN A 683 12.14 -22.72 -16.67
C ASN A 683 11.96 -24.16 -17.20
N ASN A 684 13.08 -24.83 -17.43
CA ASN A 684 13.17 -26.18 -17.91
C ASN A 684 14.49 -26.75 -17.40
N SER A 685 14.42 -27.46 -16.28
CA SER A 685 15.55 -28.00 -15.55
C SER A 685 16.47 -28.94 -16.33
N ASP A 686 16.13 -29.32 -17.56
CA ASP A 686 16.90 -30.21 -18.46
C ASP A 686 16.77 -29.66 -19.89
N THR A 687 17.69 -28.75 -20.25
CA THR A 687 17.60 -27.92 -21.45
C THR A 687 17.72 -28.71 -22.74
N ASP A 688 18.56 -29.75 -22.77
CA ASP A 688 18.77 -30.58 -23.95
C ASP A 688 17.96 -31.88 -23.98
N GLY A 689 17.27 -32.18 -22.88
CA GLY A 689 16.22 -33.20 -22.77
C GLY A 689 16.77 -34.61 -22.68
N ASP A 690 17.91 -34.78 -22.02
CA ASP A 690 18.64 -36.05 -21.95
C ASP A 690 18.42 -36.83 -20.64
N GLY A 691 17.73 -36.20 -19.69
CA GLY A 691 17.38 -36.73 -18.36
C GLY A 691 18.34 -36.32 -17.25
N LEU A 692 19.40 -35.55 -17.54
CA LEU A 692 20.27 -34.90 -16.56
C LEU A 692 19.82 -33.45 -16.40
N ILE A 693 19.69 -32.97 -15.15
CA ILE A 693 19.32 -31.57 -14.94
C ILE A 693 20.53 -30.64 -15.17
N ASP A 694 20.33 -29.45 -15.73
CA ASP A 694 21.44 -28.60 -16.20
C ASP A 694 22.39 -28.22 -15.05
N GLY A 695 21.82 -27.84 -13.90
CA GLY A 695 22.58 -27.57 -12.69
C GLY A 695 23.44 -28.75 -12.24
N ASN A 696 23.03 -30.00 -12.47
CA ASN A 696 23.83 -31.18 -12.13
C ASN A 696 25.01 -31.42 -13.09
N GLU A 697 24.89 -30.97 -14.34
CA GLU A 697 25.96 -31.03 -15.32
C GLU A 697 27.06 -30.02 -15.03
N ILE A 698 26.64 -28.81 -14.64
CA ILE A 698 27.52 -27.66 -14.36
C ILE A 698 28.09 -27.72 -12.95
N LEU A 699 27.25 -27.91 -11.92
CA LEU A 699 27.63 -27.93 -10.50
C LEU A 699 28.24 -29.28 -10.07
N PHE A 700 28.35 -30.23 -11.00
CA PHE A 700 28.94 -31.56 -10.85
C PHE A 700 28.17 -32.50 -9.90
N ILE A 701 27.44 -33.47 -10.45
CA ILE A 701 27.02 -34.66 -9.68
C ILE A 701 28.28 -35.41 -9.22
N PRO A 702 28.38 -35.74 -7.92
CA PRO A 702 29.59 -36.29 -7.34
C PRO A 702 29.82 -37.77 -7.69
N ARG A 703 30.22 -38.07 -8.93
CA ARG A 703 30.94 -39.28 -9.32
C ARG A 703 32.45 -38.96 -9.30
N PRO A 704 33.21 -39.39 -8.28
CA PRO A 704 34.64 -39.14 -8.27
C PRO A 704 35.25 -39.71 -9.54
N PHE A 705 36.13 -38.92 -10.19
CA PHE A 705 36.87 -39.29 -11.40
C PHE A 705 36.16 -39.08 -12.76
N GLN A 706 34.95 -38.53 -12.80
CA GLN A 706 34.31 -38.07 -14.04
C GLN A 706 34.56 -36.56 -14.27
N SER A 707 34.48 -36.09 -15.52
CA SER A 707 34.51 -34.66 -15.86
C SER A 707 33.08 -34.17 -16.18
N GLU A 708 32.92 -32.85 -16.29
CA GLU A 708 31.65 -32.18 -16.62
C GLU A 708 31.09 -32.62 -18.00
N THR A 709 29.76 -32.71 -18.11
CA THR A 709 28.98 -32.86 -19.35
C THR A 709 28.55 -31.48 -19.86
N ASN A 710 27.75 -31.39 -20.92
CA ASN A 710 27.35 -30.12 -21.51
C ASN A 710 25.82 -30.02 -21.60
N PRO A 711 25.18 -29.10 -20.86
CA PRO A 711 23.72 -29.00 -20.74
C PRO A 711 22.97 -28.53 -22.00
N LEU A 712 23.69 -28.37 -23.11
CA LEU A 712 23.14 -27.99 -24.41
C LEU A 712 23.33 -29.10 -25.45
N ILE A 713 23.91 -30.23 -25.05
CA ILE A 713 24.23 -31.37 -25.92
C ILE A 713 23.90 -32.66 -25.18
N ASN A 714 22.75 -33.22 -25.53
CA ASN A 714 22.22 -34.47 -25.00
C ASN A 714 23.08 -35.76 -25.17
N ASP A 715 24.26 -35.65 -25.78
CA ASP A 715 25.25 -36.72 -26.03
C ASP A 715 26.62 -36.03 -26.16
N THR A 716 27.23 -35.74 -25.02
CA THR A 716 28.42 -34.88 -24.94
C THR A 716 29.65 -35.54 -25.57
N ASP A 717 29.82 -36.85 -25.43
CA ASP A 717 30.96 -37.59 -25.97
C ASP A 717 30.75 -38.08 -27.43
N GLY A 718 29.51 -38.01 -27.91
CA GLY A 718 29.09 -38.29 -29.28
C GLY A 718 29.05 -39.78 -29.61
N ASP A 719 28.83 -40.64 -28.63
CA ASP A 719 28.82 -42.09 -28.78
C ASP A 719 27.45 -42.70 -29.12
N GLY A 720 26.39 -41.91 -28.97
CA GLY A 720 25.02 -42.27 -29.32
C GLY A 720 24.15 -42.68 -28.13
N MET A 721 24.71 -42.66 -26.92
CA MET A 721 24.00 -42.76 -25.65
C MET A 721 23.73 -41.34 -25.10
N LEU A 722 22.71 -41.19 -24.24
CA LEU A 722 22.34 -39.89 -23.66
C LEU A 722 23.07 -39.71 -22.32
N ASP A 723 23.56 -38.50 -22.02
CA ASP A 723 24.39 -38.28 -20.82
C ASP A 723 23.59 -38.59 -19.55
N GLY A 724 22.35 -38.11 -19.46
CA GLY A 724 21.44 -38.43 -18.34
C GLY A 724 21.15 -39.92 -18.15
N TRP A 725 21.11 -40.71 -19.23
CA TRP A 725 20.93 -42.17 -19.13
C TRP A 725 22.19 -42.88 -18.62
N GLU A 726 23.36 -42.48 -19.09
CA GLU A 726 24.66 -43.00 -18.61
C GLU A 726 24.98 -42.53 -17.18
N MET A 727 24.41 -41.40 -16.75
CA MET A 727 24.69 -40.72 -15.50
C MET A 727 23.71 -41.04 -14.35
N GLN A 728 23.13 -42.23 -14.34
CA GLN A 728 22.22 -42.64 -13.27
C GLN A 728 22.98 -43.04 -11.98
N VAL A 729 22.65 -42.36 -10.88
CA VAL A 729 23.07 -42.72 -9.52
C VAL A 729 21.90 -43.35 -8.76
N LYS A 730 22.20 -44.18 -7.75
CA LYS A 730 21.19 -44.89 -6.98
C LYS A 730 20.45 -43.93 -6.04
N SER A 731 19.28 -43.46 -6.45
CA SER A 731 18.42 -42.57 -5.65
C SER A 731 17.18 -43.32 -5.15
N THR A 732 16.94 -43.29 -3.85
CA THR A 732 15.68 -43.78 -3.27
C THR A 732 14.52 -42.79 -3.42
N GLU A 733 14.84 -41.51 -3.68
CA GLU A 733 13.86 -40.44 -3.87
C GLU A 733 13.36 -40.44 -5.32
N ASP A 734 14.25 -40.65 -6.29
CA ASP A 734 13.94 -40.59 -7.73
C ASP A 734 13.64 -41.97 -8.36
N ASN A 735 13.73 -43.04 -7.56
CA ASN A 735 13.41 -44.42 -7.98
C ASN A 735 14.15 -44.86 -9.26
N THR A 736 15.43 -44.50 -9.38
CA THR A 736 16.28 -44.81 -10.55
C THR A 736 17.07 -46.12 -10.36
N ASN A 737 17.15 -46.93 -11.42
CA ASN A 737 18.02 -48.10 -11.51
C ASN A 737 19.44 -47.62 -11.91
N SER A 738 20.44 -47.72 -11.05
CA SER A 738 21.71 -47.00 -11.24
C SER A 738 22.71 -47.69 -12.16
N HIS A 739 23.21 -46.99 -13.19
CA HIS A 739 24.32 -47.39 -14.08
C HIS A 739 25.74 -47.00 -13.55
N SER A 740 25.87 -46.73 -12.25
CA SER A 740 27.06 -46.17 -11.61
C SER A 740 28.14 -47.23 -11.25
N LEU A 741 28.61 -47.99 -12.25
CA LEU A 741 29.66 -49.01 -12.05
C LEU A 741 31.07 -48.47 -12.32
N TRP A 742 31.95 -48.51 -11.32
CA TRP A 742 33.38 -48.19 -11.46
C TRP A 742 34.21 -49.45 -11.71
N VAL A 743 34.91 -49.50 -12.83
CA VAL A 743 35.72 -50.66 -13.25
C VAL A 743 37.20 -50.39 -13.02
N ALA A 744 37.85 -51.23 -12.19
CA ALA A 744 39.28 -51.15 -11.92
C ALA A 744 40.00 -52.48 -12.12
N VAL A 745 41.13 -52.46 -12.84
CA VAL A 745 41.98 -53.65 -13.07
C VAL A 745 43.24 -53.68 -12.19
N SER A 746 43.39 -52.69 -11.33
CA SER A 746 44.52 -52.55 -10.40
C SER A 746 44.02 -51.95 -9.09
N ASN A 747 44.70 -52.25 -7.98
CA ASN A 747 44.36 -51.69 -6.68
C ASN A 747 44.36 -50.16 -6.72
N TRP A 748 43.37 -49.56 -6.09
CA TRP A 748 43.13 -48.12 -6.11
C TRP A 748 42.66 -47.64 -4.73
N ASP A 749 42.83 -46.36 -4.45
CA ASP A 749 42.44 -45.78 -3.16
C ASP A 749 41.08 -45.09 -3.29
N ARG A 750 40.14 -45.46 -2.41
CA ARG A 750 38.79 -44.91 -2.42
C ARG A 750 38.75 -43.44 -1.96
N PRO A 751 38.16 -42.53 -2.74
CA PRO A 751 37.96 -41.13 -2.36
C PRO A 751 37.26 -40.95 -1.02
N GLY A 752 37.62 -39.91 -0.27
CA GLY A 752 36.99 -39.56 1.01
C GLY A 752 37.29 -40.50 2.19
N CYS A 753 38.10 -41.55 1.99
CA CYS A 753 38.50 -42.47 3.05
C CYS A 753 39.74 -41.96 3.81
N THR A 754 39.65 -41.87 5.14
CA THR A 754 40.82 -41.65 6.01
C THR A 754 41.25 -42.97 6.63
N GLU A 755 42.51 -43.37 6.44
CA GLU A 755 43.03 -44.61 7.02
C GLU A 755 42.88 -44.65 8.54
N SER A 756 42.26 -45.72 9.05
CA SER A 756 42.18 -46.01 10.48
C SER A 756 42.69 -47.42 10.75
N SER A 757 43.01 -47.74 12.00
CA SER A 757 43.54 -49.07 12.38
C SER A 757 42.61 -50.25 12.08
N SER A 758 41.38 -49.99 11.64
CA SER A 758 40.34 -50.96 11.31
C SER A 758 39.73 -50.81 9.91
N ASN A 759 40.14 -49.82 9.11
CA ASN A 759 39.59 -49.58 7.77
C ASN A 759 40.70 -49.27 6.76
N SER A 760 40.87 -50.15 5.77
CA SER A 760 41.79 -49.96 4.64
C SER A 760 41.09 -49.12 3.57
N CYS A 761 41.73 -48.07 3.09
CA CYS A 761 41.19 -47.25 2.00
C CYS A 761 41.50 -47.82 0.61
N GLN A 762 42.37 -48.81 0.54
CA GLN A 762 42.73 -49.52 -0.69
C GLN A 762 41.66 -50.55 -1.05
N MET A 763 41.16 -50.44 -2.28
CA MET A 763 40.24 -51.36 -2.94
C MET A 763 41.01 -52.33 -3.85
N GLU A 764 40.51 -53.56 -3.99
CA GLU A 764 41.05 -54.55 -4.92
C GLU A 764 40.50 -54.31 -6.35
N PRO A 765 41.05 -54.95 -7.39
CA PRO A 765 40.48 -54.91 -8.74
C PRO A 765 39.08 -55.55 -8.78
N GLY A 766 38.16 -54.95 -9.55
CA GLY A 766 36.76 -55.38 -9.69
C GLY A 766 35.85 -54.23 -10.14
N GLY A 767 34.57 -54.54 -10.34
CA GLY A 767 33.49 -53.58 -10.57
C GLY A 767 32.82 -53.17 -9.25
N TYR A 768 32.74 -51.87 -8.97
CA TYR A 768 32.18 -51.33 -7.71
C TYR A 768 31.07 -50.32 -7.98
N VAL A 769 29.91 -50.52 -7.36
CA VAL A 769 28.77 -49.60 -7.47
C VAL A 769 29.00 -48.37 -6.59
N TRP A 770 28.68 -47.19 -7.13
CA TRP A 770 28.66 -45.94 -6.39
C TRP A 770 27.24 -45.52 -6.05
N ILE A 771 26.98 -45.29 -4.76
CA ILE A 771 25.64 -44.93 -4.30
C ILE A 771 25.40 -43.44 -4.54
N ASN A 772 26.12 -42.59 -3.82
CA ASN A 772 26.11 -41.12 -3.93
C ASN A 772 27.27 -40.57 -3.08
N TRP A 773 27.44 -39.24 -3.00
CA TRP A 773 28.51 -38.62 -2.21
C TRP A 773 28.46 -38.89 -0.71
N LEU A 774 27.26 -39.06 -0.13
CA LEU A 774 27.10 -39.36 1.30
C LEU A 774 27.41 -40.83 1.62
N GLY A 775 27.03 -41.74 0.73
CA GLY A 775 27.19 -43.20 0.86
C GLY A 775 28.53 -43.73 0.33
N GLY A 776 29.13 -43.05 -0.64
CA GLY A 776 30.34 -43.45 -1.35
C GLY A 776 30.19 -44.75 -2.14
N PHE A 777 31.33 -45.43 -2.36
CA PHE A 777 31.35 -46.77 -2.98
C PHE A 777 30.87 -47.86 -2.03
N GLU A 778 30.11 -48.81 -2.57
CA GLU A 778 29.88 -50.11 -1.95
C GLU A 778 31.22 -50.87 -1.79
N LEU A 779 31.41 -51.48 -0.62
CA LEU A 779 32.67 -52.18 -0.31
C LEU A 779 32.77 -53.57 -0.94
N GLN A 780 31.63 -54.16 -1.29
CA GLN A 780 31.57 -55.42 -2.02
C GLN A 780 31.61 -55.10 -3.50
N LYS A 781 32.42 -55.86 -4.25
CA LYS A 781 32.43 -55.79 -5.71
C LYS A 781 31.15 -56.44 -6.25
N LYS A 782 30.55 -55.83 -7.27
CA LYS A 782 29.44 -56.42 -8.02
C LYS A 782 29.98 -57.53 -8.93
N TYR A 783 31.02 -57.22 -9.70
CA TYR A 783 31.66 -58.16 -10.62
C TYR A 783 33.17 -58.31 -10.37
N GLU A 784 33.66 -59.53 -10.55
CA GLU A 784 35.08 -59.84 -10.72
C GLU A 784 35.58 -59.38 -12.09
N VAL A 785 36.88 -59.05 -12.19
CA VAL A 785 37.49 -58.69 -13.48
C VAL A 785 37.41 -59.82 -14.52
N SER A 786 37.23 -61.07 -14.08
CA SER A 786 37.04 -62.21 -14.98
C SER A 786 35.61 -62.43 -15.47
N GLU A 787 34.63 -61.80 -14.80
CA GLU A 787 33.21 -61.89 -15.15
C GLU A 787 32.85 -60.82 -16.19
N MET A 788 33.45 -59.63 -16.09
CA MET A 788 33.24 -58.54 -17.04
C MET A 788 33.94 -58.77 -18.40
N ASN A 789 33.26 -58.43 -19.50
CA ASN A 789 33.83 -58.49 -20.85
C ASN A 789 34.54 -57.17 -21.24
N LEU A 790 35.76 -57.01 -20.74
CA LEU A 790 36.60 -55.83 -21.01
C LEU A 790 37.33 -55.88 -22.37
N SER A 791 36.86 -56.69 -23.32
CA SER A 791 37.56 -56.90 -24.59
C SER A 791 37.36 -55.71 -25.55
N GLY A 792 38.44 -54.96 -25.81
CA GLY A 792 38.38 -53.72 -26.60
C GLY A 792 38.35 -52.45 -25.75
N PHE A 793 38.18 -52.56 -24.43
CA PHE A 793 38.12 -51.47 -23.46
C PHE A 793 39.53 -51.10 -22.95
N ASP A 794 40.12 -49.98 -23.38
CA ASP A 794 41.44 -49.54 -22.90
C ASP A 794 41.32 -48.64 -21.67
N LEU A 795 41.48 -49.23 -20.48
CA LEU A 795 41.41 -48.49 -19.22
C LEU A 795 42.52 -47.45 -19.11
N PRO A 796 42.18 -46.14 -19.12
CA PRO A 796 43.16 -45.07 -19.03
C PRO A 796 43.81 -45.07 -17.63
N GLY A 797 44.98 -44.42 -17.55
CA GLY A 797 45.61 -44.16 -16.27
C GLY A 797 44.87 -43.04 -15.55
N ASN A 798 44.55 -43.23 -14.28
CA ASN A 798 43.87 -42.23 -13.47
C ASN A 798 44.91 -41.24 -12.87
N THR A 799 44.65 -39.94 -12.97
CA THR A 799 45.57 -38.87 -12.55
C THR A 799 45.62 -38.65 -11.03
N MET A 800 44.69 -39.23 -10.27
CA MET A 800 44.55 -39.09 -8.82
C MET A 800 45.17 -40.27 -8.01
N CYS A 801 45.68 -41.32 -8.66
CA CYS A 801 46.48 -42.37 -8.02
C CYS A 801 47.71 -42.80 -8.84
N ASP A 802 48.79 -43.20 -8.16
CA ASP A 802 50.10 -43.45 -8.79
C ASP A 802 50.12 -44.78 -9.58
N GLY A 803 49.77 -44.72 -10.86
CA GLY A 803 49.89 -45.84 -11.81
C GLY A 803 48.72 -46.83 -11.81
N CYS A 804 47.61 -46.48 -11.18
CA CYS A 804 46.35 -47.22 -11.22
C CYS A 804 45.63 -47.06 -12.59
N LYS A 805 44.82 -48.05 -12.95
CA LYS A 805 43.95 -48.07 -14.14
C LYS A 805 42.50 -48.33 -13.73
N GLY A 806 41.61 -47.43 -14.10
CA GLY A 806 40.18 -47.53 -13.90
C GLY A 806 39.42 -46.32 -14.45
N ARG A 807 38.17 -46.52 -14.82
CA ARG A 807 37.19 -45.50 -15.26
C ARG A 807 35.77 -45.99 -14.95
N TRP A 808 34.77 -45.14 -15.14
CA TRP A 808 33.36 -45.55 -15.14
C TRP A 808 33.06 -46.49 -16.32
N ALA A 809 32.13 -47.42 -16.11
CA ALA A 809 31.67 -48.34 -17.16
C ALA A 809 31.06 -47.57 -18.33
N LEU A 810 30.21 -46.59 -18.00
CA LEU A 810 29.65 -45.57 -18.90
C LEU A 810 30.19 -44.20 -18.48
N ASP A 811 30.64 -43.39 -19.43
CA ASP A 811 31.25 -42.09 -19.15
C ASP A 811 30.89 -41.06 -20.24
N PRO A 812 29.84 -40.26 -20.01
CA PRO A 812 29.36 -39.29 -21.00
C PRO A 812 30.27 -38.05 -21.12
N SER A 813 31.37 -37.98 -20.37
CA SER A 813 32.15 -36.74 -20.31
C SER A 813 32.88 -36.41 -21.61
N LEU A 814 33.05 -35.10 -21.86
CA LEU A 814 33.62 -34.60 -23.12
C LEU A 814 35.02 -35.19 -23.40
N ASN A 815 35.16 -35.92 -24.52
CA ASN A 815 36.36 -36.66 -24.94
C ASN A 815 36.68 -37.93 -24.12
N SER A 816 35.71 -38.50 -23.44
CA SER A 816 35.80 -39.88 -22.93
C SER A 816 35.97 -40.88 -24.10
N LEU A 817 36.16 -42.15 -23.76
CA LEU A 817 36.23 -43.21 -24.76
C LEU A 817 34.82 -43.76 -24.95
N LYS A 818 34.26 -43.58 -26.15
CA LYS A 818 33.03 -44.23 -26.60
C LYS A 818 32.84 -45.60 -26.01
N ASP A 819 31.73 -45.82 -25.33
CA ASP A 819 31.38 -47.07 -24.69
C ASP A 819 30.06 -47.72 -25.10
N ASP A 820 29.39 -47.14 -26.10
CA ASP A 820 28.25 -47.69 -26.85
C ASP A 820 28.36 -49.16 -27.29
N THR A 821 29.57 -49.61 -27.67
CA THR A 821 29.81 -50.93 -28.27
C THR A 821 30.35 -51.99 -27.31
N TYR A 822 30.55 -51.65 -26.04
CA TYR A 822 30.98 -52.62 -25.04
C TYR A 822 29.79 -53.32 -24.39
N ASP A 823 30.10 -54.40 -23.71
CA ASP A 823 29.18 -55.29 -23.02
C ASP A 823 29.88 -55.54 -21.67
N VAL A 824 29.52 -54.76 -20.64
CA VAL A 824 30.33 -54.68 -19.41
C VAL A 824 29.96 -55.74 -18.39
N ASP A 825 28.70 -56.16 -18.34
CA ASP A 825 28.17 -57.26 -17.51
C ASP A 825 28.23 -58.63 -18.20
N ASN A 826 28.60 -58.69 -19.48
CA ASN A 826 28.88 -59.92 -20.23
C ASN A 826 27.63 -60.79 -20.46
N ASP A 827 26.51 -60.15 -20.72
CA ASP A 827 25.20 -60.76 -21.02
C ASP A 827 24.98 -60.99 -22.54
N THR A 828 25.91 -60.50 -23.37
CA THR A 828 25.92 -60.49 -24.85
C THR A 828 25.13 -59.38 -25.54
N LEU A 829 24.52 -58.48 -24.79
CA LEU A 829 23.97 -57.22 -25.27
C LEU A 829 25.05 -56.13 -25.13
N ALA A 830 25.06 -55.15 -26.02
CA ALA A 830 26.03 -54.05 -25.93
C ALA A 830 25.33 -52.84 -25.32
N ASN A 831 26.03 -52.07 -24.49
CA ASN A 831 25.52 -50.92 -23.74
C ASN A 831 24.58 -50.03 -24.58
N GLY A 832 24.95 -49.65 -25.80
CA GLY A 832 24.12 -48.80 -26.65
C GLY A 832 22.81 -49.45 -27.13
N ALA A 833 22.73 -50.78 -27.19
CA ALA A 833 21.50 -51.53 -27.48
C ALA A 833 20.56 -51.62 -26.27
N GLU A 834 21.08 -51.37 -25.07
CA GLU A 834 20.37 -51.39 -23.79
C GLU A 834 19.69 -50.05 -23.49
N ALA A 835 20.11 -49.00 -24.20
CA ALA A 835 19.52 -47.67 -24.08
C ALA A 835 17.97 -47.68 -24.20
N PRO A 836 17.26 -46.70 -23.60
CA PRO A 836 15.81 -46.70 -23.49
C PRO A 836 15.09 -46.71 -24.84
N THR A 837 15.73 -46.17 -25.87
CA THR A 837 15.21 -46.16 -27.25
C THR A 837 15.22 -47.53 -27.93
N ASN A 838 15.95 -48.50 -27.35
CA ASN A 838 16.14 -49.85 -27.87
C ASN A 838 15.48 -50.86 -26.93
N TRP A 839 16.24 -51.53 -26.05
CA TRP A 839 15.75 -52.56 -25.12
C TRP A 839 15.57 -52.08 -23.68
N ASN A 840 15.89 -50.82 -23.34
CA ASN A 840 15.62 -50.23 -22.01
C ASN A 840 16.04 -51.16 -20.86
N THR A 841 17.23 -51.73 -20.99
CA THR A 841 17.86 -52.60 -20.00
C THR A 841 18.96 -51.86 -19.27
N ASN A 842 19.46 -52.47 -18.19
CA ASN A 842 20.50 -51.92 -17.35
C ASN A 842 21.86 -52.47 -17.82
N PRO A 843 22.69 -51.69 -18.54
CA PRO A 843 23.98 -52.12 -19.07
C PRO A 843 25.04 -52.53 -18.03
N VAL A 844 24.73 -52.52 -16.74
CA VAL A 844 25.64 -53.00 -15.70
C VAL A 844 24.97 -54.08 -14.85
N ASP A 845 23.90 -54.70 -15.34
CA ASP A 845 23.13 -55.76 -14.72
C ASP A 845 22.69 -56.77 -15.79
N ASP A 846 23.25 -57.97 -15.72
CA ASP A 846 23.10 -59.00 -16.76
C ASP A 846 21.69 -59.58 -16.88
N ASP A 847 20.81 -59.33 -15.91
CA ASP A 847 19.40 -59.75 -15.84
C ASP A 847 18.59 -58.57 -15.27
N THR A 848 18.05 -57.73 -16.16
CA THR A 848 17.44 -56.45 -15.79
C THR A 848 16.12 -56.63 -15.04
N ASP A 849 15.30 -57.60 -15.46
CA ASP A 849 13.94 -57.78 -14.94
C ASP A 849 13.82 -58.87 -13.85
N GLY A 850 14.89 -59.65 -13.65
CA GLY A 850 15.04 -60.60 -12.55
C GLY A 850 14.35 -61.93 -12.80
N ASP A 851 14.17 -62.32 -14.05
CA ASP A 851 13.52 -63.58 -14.44
C ASP A 851 14.51 -64.76 -14.59
N ASN A 852 15.81 -64.51 -14.36
CA ASN A 852 16.96 -65.40 -14.48
C ASN A 852 17.47 -65.65 -15.92
N LEU A 853 16.96 -64.94 -16.92
CA LEU A 853 17.51 -64.93 -18.27
C LEU A 853 18.44 -63.72 -18.46
N PRO A 854 19.56 -63.88 -19.20
CA PRO A 854 20.38 -62.73 -19.53
C PRO A 854 19.77 -61.87 -20.64
N ASP A 855 19.84 -60.54 -20.53
CA ASP A 855 19.13 -59.64 -21.44
C ASP A 855 19.50 -59.88 -22.92
N GLY A 856 20.80 -60.05 -23.22
CA GLY A 856 21.28 -60.35 -24.57
C GLY A 856 20.83 -61.70 -25.13
N TRP A 857 20.58 -62.69 -24.27
CA TRP A 857 20.02 -63.99 -24.66
C TRP A 857 18.56 -63.84 -25.09
N GLU A 858 17.77 -63.12 -24.30
CA GLU A 858 16.36 -62.84 -24.59
C GLU A 858 16.18 -62.05 -25.88
N VAL A 859 16.96 -60.98 -26.07
CA VAL A 859 16.95 -60.19 -27.31
C VAL A 859 17.19 -61.05 -28.55
N ARG A 860 18.16 -61.96 -28.46
CA ARG A 860 18.51 -62.86 -29.57
C ARG A 860 17.34 -63.77 -29.94
N TYR A 861 16.74 -64.45 -28.97
CA TYR A 861 15.67 -65.41 -29.23
C TYR A 861 14.32 -64.75 -29.49
N SER A 862 14.08 -63.56 -28.93
CA SER A 862 12.97 -62.69 -29.33
C SER A 862 13.03 -62.33 -30.81
N TYR A 863 14.21 -61.98 -31.33
CA TYR A 863 14.39 -61.72 -32.76
C TYR A 863 14.18 -62.99 -33.61
N GLU A 864 14.61 -64.15 -33.11
CA GLU A 864 14.42 -65.44 -33.78
C GLU A 864 12.93 -65.84 -33.84
N ALA A 865 12.18 -65.69 -32.74
CA ALA A 865 10.74 -65.96 -32.67
C ALA A 865 9.94 -65.13 -33.68
N ILE A 866 10.26 -63.83 -33.78
CA ILE A 866 9.63 -62.90 -34.73
C ILE A 866 9.93 -63.31 -36.17
N ASN A 867 11.18 -63.70 -36.48
CA ASN A 867 11.56 -64.15 -37.83
C ASN A 867 10.91 -65.48 -38.22
N ASN A 868 10.72 -66.37 -37.24
CA ASN A 868 10.07 -67.66 -37.43
C ASN A 868 8.53 -67.56 -37.51
N ASN A 869 7.96 -66.37 -37.30
CA ASN A 869 6.51 -66.09 -37.26
C ASN A 869 5.77 -66.88 -36.17
N LEU A 870 6.43 -67.16 -35.04
CA LEU A 870 5.80 -67.79 -33.87
C LEU A 870 4.81 -66.81 -33.22
N VAL A 871 5.16 -65.53 -33.21
CA VAL A 871 4.35 -64.41 -32.78
C VAL A 871 4.40 -63.27 -33.79
N ASP A 872 3.44 -62.35 -33.75
CA ASP A 872 3.46 -61.16 -34.59
C ASP A 872 3.70 -59.87 -33.77
N ASN A 873 4.43 -58.93 -34.37
CA ASN A 873 4.82 -57.67 -33.73
C ASN A 873 3.61 -56.85 -33.22
N ALA A 874 2.42 -57.01 -33.80
CA ALA A 874 1.24 -56.27 -33.34
C ALA A 874 0.63 -56.86 -32.05
N THR A 875 0.74 -58.17 -31.84
CA THR A 875 0.37 -58.83 -30.57
C THR A 875 1.28 -58.40 -29.43
N ILE A 876 2.60 -58.39 -29.65
CA ILE A 876 3.59 -58.07 -28.61
C ILE A 876 3.48 -56.60 -28.19
N ASN A 877 3.46 -55.67 -29.15
CA ASN A 877 3.32 -54.23 -28.88
C ASN A 877 2.00 -53.86 -28.15
N ALA A 878 0.98 -54.74 -28.18
CA ALA A 878 -0.27 -54.48 -27.46
C ALA A 878 -0.10 -54.60 -25.94
N TYR A 879 0.91 -55.34 -25.48
CA TYR A 879 1.24 -55.54 -24.07
C TYR A 879 2.33 -54.60 -23.57
N GLY A 880 2.98 -53.86 -24.47
CA GLY A 880 4.08 -52.94 -24.15
C GLY A 880 5.46 -53.54 -24.31
N ALA A 881 5.56 -54.86 -24.49
CA ALA A 881 6.79 -55.57 -24.80
C ALA A 881 7.28 -55.30 -26.24
N ARG A 882 8.58 -55.47 -26.44
CA ARG A 882 9.32 -55.36 -27.72
C ARG A 882 9.73 -56.73 -28.27
N GLY A 883 9.62 -57.78 -27.46
CA GLY A 883 9.95 -59.17 -27.78
C GLY A 883 8.98 -60.16 -27.13
N VAL A 884 9.16 -61.45 -27.40
CA VAL A 884 8.44 -62.52 -26.64
C VAL A 884 9.03 -62.74 -25.27
N MET A 885 10.31 -62.41 -25.14
CA MET A 885 11.11 -62.35 -23.94
C MET A 885 11.76 -60.95 -24.01
N ASP A 886 11.02 -59.93 -23.58
CA ASP A 886 11.52 -58.55 -23.51
C ASP A 886 12.26 -58.39 -22.19
N PRO A 887 13.59 -58.19 -22.22
CA PRO A 887 14.45 -58.19 -21.02
C PRO A 887 14.16 -57.06 -20.00
N SER A 888 13.27 -56.14 -20.34
CA SER A 888 12.81 -55.10 -19.40
C SER A 888 11.54 -55.50 -18.64
N MET A 889 10.97 -56.66 -18.95
CA MET A 889 9.65 -57.10 -18.50
C MET A 889 9.69 -58.59 -18.16
N ALA A 890 9.75 -58.89 -16.87
CA ALA A 890 9.82 -60.28 -16.39
C ALA A 890 8.65 -61.20 -16.84
N ASP A 891 7.56 -60.63 -17.35
CA ASP A 891 6.40 -61.32 -17.94
C ASP A 891 5.93 -60.48 -19.15
N SER A 892 6.42 -60.83 -20.33
CA SER A 892 6.26 -60.04 -21.56
C SER A 892 4.83 -60.05 -22.12
N ASP A 893 4.06 -61.11 -21.86
CA ASP A 893 2.71 -61.30 -22.39
C ASP A 893 1.59 -61.08 -21.36
N LEU A 894 1.98 -60.87 -20.09
CA LEU A 894 1.15 -60.58 -18.93
C LEU A 894 0.17 -61.72 -18.55
N ASP A 895 0.55 -62.97 -18.80
CA ASP A 895 -0.26 -64.14 -18.43
C ASP A 895 -0.05 -64.60 -16.97
N GLY A 896 0.97 -64.05 -16.30
CA GLY A 896 1.32 -64.29 -14.90
C GLY A 896 2.38 -65.38 -14.70
N ILE A 897 3.01 -65.85 -15.76
CA ILE A 897 4.23 -66.67 -15.76
C ILE A 897 5.38 -65.76 -16.21
N ASN A 898 6.54 -65.88 -15.58
CA ASN A 898 7.70 -65.10 -16.03
C ASN A 898 8.32 -65.72 -17.28
N ASP A 899 8.96 -64.91 -18.12
CA ASP A 899 9.52 -65.34 -19.40
C ASP A 899 10.53 -66.50 -19.21
N GLY A 900 11.39 -66.47 -18.19
CA GLY A 900 12.28 -67.57 -17.81
C GLY A 900 11.58 -68.90 -17.41
N GLU A 901 10.33 -68.84 -16.94
CA GLU A 901 9.51 -69.99 -16.57
C GLU A 901 8.54 -70.44 -17.70
N GLU A 902 8.53 -69.75 -18.84
CA GLU A 902 7.73 -70.13 -20.01
C GLU A 902 8.35 -71.26 -20.83
N ASP A 903 7.49 -71.94 -21.60
CA ASP A 903 7.87 -72.96 -22.60
C ASP A 903 7.09 -72.64 -23.92
N PRO A 904 7.61 -71.72 -24.76
CA PRO A 904 6.90 -71.22 -25.93
C PRO A 904 6.74 -72.24 -27.07
N ASP A 905 7.69 -73.17 -27.22
CA ASP A 905 7.69 -74.16 -28.30
C ASP A 905 7.09 -75.52 -27.91
N SER A 906 6.82 -75.71 -26.62
CA SER A 906 6.15 -76.86 -26.02
C SER A 906 6.87 -78.17 -26.32
N ASP A 907 8.19 -78.14 -26.28
CA ASP A 907 9.05 -79.27 -26.63
C ASP A 907 9.39 -80.18 -25.43
N GLY A 908 8.86 -79.87 -24.24
CA GLY A 908 8.96 -80.70 -23.06
C GLY A 908 8.35 -82.11 -23.22
N LEU A 909 8.43 -82.92 -22.16
CA LEU A 909 7.99 -84.32 -22.22
C LEU A 909 6.47 -84.45 -22.30
N ASN A 910 6.01 -85.31 -23.22
CA ASN A 910 4.59 -85.59 -23.39
C ASN A 910 3.91 -86.12 -22.12
N ARG A 911 3.11 -85.26 -21.46
CA ARG A 911 2.35 -85.57 -20.24
C ARG A 911 1.44 -86.78 -20.34
N THR A 912 0.78 -86.98 -21.48
CA THR A 912 -0.09 -88.15 -21.66
C THR A 912 0.71 -89.45 -21.70
N GLY A 913 1.95 -89.38 -22.21
CA GLY A 913 2.93 -90.47 -22.15
C GLY A 913 3.38 -90.73 -20.72
N LEU A 914 3.78 -89.68 -20.00
CA LEU A 914 4.25 -89.76 -18.61
C LEU A 914 3.17 -90.31 -17.66
N ILE A 915 1.93 -89.83 -17.75
CA ILE A 915 0.83 -90.34 -16.91
C ILE A 915 0.58 -91.83 -17.19
N LYS A 916 0.66 -92.28 -18.44
CA LYS A 916 0.54 -93.72 -18.75
C LYS A 916 1.71 -94.55 -18.20
N LYS A 917 2.90 -93.95 -18.11
CA LYS A 917 4.13 -94.57 -17.62
C LYS A 917 4.10 -94.70 -16.09
N TYR A 918 3.92 -93.59 -15.37
CA TYR A 918 4.00 -93.52 -13.91
C TYR A 918 2.65 -93.71 -13.17
N CYS A 919 1.52 -93.56 -13.86
CA CYS A 919 0.18 -93.76 -13.31
C CYS A 919 -0.80 -94.42 -14.31
N PRO A 920 -0.53 -95.67 -14.73
CA PRO A 920 -1.36 -96.37 -15.73
C PRO A 920 -2.83 -96.54 -15.30
N GLY A 921 -3.12 -96.52 -14.00
CA GLY A 921 -4.46 -96.53 -13.42
C GLY A 921 -5.17 -95.17 -13.37
N TYR A 922 -4.55 -94.09 -13.87
CA TYR A 922 -5.16 -92.76 -13.85
C TYR A 922 -6.50 -92.74 -14.59
N ASN A 923 -7.56 -92.35 -13.88
CA ASN A 923 -8.93 -92.30 -14.40
C ASN A 923 -9.54 -93.67 -14.81
N ASP A 924 -8.89 -94.79 -14.45
CA ASP A 924 -9.43 -96.14 -14.62
C ASP A 924 -10.04 -96.66 -13.31
N THR A 925 -11.36 -96.77 -13.26
CA THR A 925 -12.05 -97.32 -12.07
C THR A 925 -11.76 -98.80 -11.79
N THR A 926 -11.03 -99.48 -12.68
CA THR A 926 -10.71 -100.91 -12.60
C THR A 926 -9.23 -101.21 -12.32
N ASN A 927 -8.33 -100.23 -12.49
CA ASN A 927 -6.92 -100.32 -12.13
C ASN A 927 -6.52 -99.09 -11.31
N ALA A 928 -5.96 -99.28 -10.13
CA ALA A 928 -5.52 -98.19 -9.24
C ALA A 928 -3.97 -98.12 -9.13
N GLU A 929 -3.23 -98.77 -10.03
CA GLU A 929 -1.77 -98.69 -10.08
C GLU A 929 -1.33 -97.28 -10.47
N CYS A 930 -0.76 -96.58 -9.49
CA CYS A 930 -0.31 -95.22 -9.63
C CYS A 930 0.87 -94.98 -8.70
N ASN A 931 2.07 -94.86 -9.26
CA ASN A 931 3.31 -94.64 -8.51
C ASN A 931 3.50 -93.15 -8.22
N ILE A 932 3.16 -92.30 -9.19
CA ILE A 932 3.14 -90.84 -9.03
C ILE A 932 1.75 -90.31 -9.43
N ASP A 933 0.96 -89.90 -8.44
CA ASP A 933 -0.43 -89.48 -8.65
C ASP A 933 -0.54 -88.03 -9.13
N PRO A 934 -0.99 -87.77 -10.38
CA PRO A 934 -1.11 -86.42 -10.93
C PRO A 934 -2.19 -85.57 -10.23
N SER A 935 -2.97 -86.12 -9.30
CA SER A 935 -3.92 -85.36 -8.48
C SER A 935 -3.36 -84.92 -7.12
N THR A 936 -2.18 -85.43 -6.74
CA THR A 936 -1.47 -84.98 -5.54
C THR A 936 -0.65 -83.72 -5.85
N PRO A 937 -0.43 -82.82 -4.88
CA PRO A 937 0.41 -81.64 -5.09
C PRO A 937 1.81 -81.98 -5.65
N ASP A 938 2.45 -83.02 -5.11
CA ASP A 938 3.80 -83.43 -5.53
C ASP A 938 3.77 -84.06 -6.93
N GLY A 939 2.75 -84.86 -7.25
CA GLY A 939 2.61 -85.42 -8.60
C GLY A 939 2.23 -84.37 -9.66
N MET A 940 1.40 -83.38 -9.33
CA MET A 940 1.13 -82.25 -10.23
C MET A 940 2.42 -81.51 -10.58
N LYS A 941 3.28 -81.25 -9.60
CA LYS A 941 4.61 -80.66 -9.83
C LYS A 941 5.48 -81.54 -10.71
N PHE A 942 5.56 -82.85 -10.43
CA PHE A 942 6.33 -83.78 -11.28
C PHE A 942 5.90 -83.75 -12.75
N TYR A 943 4.60 -83.83 -13.04
CA TYR A 943 4.16 -83.83 -14.43
C TYR A 943 4.23 -82.46 -15.09
N ASN A 944 4.06 -81.36 -14.34
CA ASN A 944 4.16 -80.02 -14.90
C ASN A 944 5.62 -79.64 -15.20
N ASN A 945 6.56 -79.90 -14.27
CA ASN A 945 8.00 -79.63 -14.48
C ASN A 945 8.62 -80.48 -15.59
N LEU A 946 8.00 -81.59 -15.96
CA LEU A 946 8.47 -82.41 -17.09
C LEU A 946 7.76 -82.06 -18.39
N GLU A 947 6.55 -81.52 -18.32
CA GLU A 947 5.77 -81.10 -19.50
C GLU A 947 6.25 -79.76 -20.04
N ASN A 948 6.72 -78.87 -19.17
CA ASN A 948 7.28 -77.58 -19.53
C ASN A 948 8.80 -77.68 -19.42
N TYR A 949 9.50 -77.61 -20.54
CA TYR A 949 10.95 -77.41 -20.56
C TYR A 949 11.17 -75.91 -20.69
N THR A 950 11.56 -75.26 -19.59
CA THR A 950 11.44 -73.78 -19.53
C THR A 950 12.61 -73.10 -20.22
N ASN A 951 12.39 -71.86 -20.68
CA ASN A 951 13.43 -71.01 -21.28
C ASN A 951 14.72 -70.95 -20.43
N PHE A 952 14.59 -70.88 -19.10
CA PHE A 952 15.75 -70.93 -18.20
C PHE A 952 16.51 -72.27 -18.23
N GLU A 953 15.78 -73.40 -18.25
CA GLU A 953 16.40 -74.73 -18.38
C GLU A 953 17.11 -74.87 -19.74
N GLU A 954 16.57 -74.24 -20.78
CA GLU A 954 17.19 -74.18 -22.10
C GLU A 954 18.45 -73.33 -22.13
N PHE A 955 18.45 -72.20 -21.44
CA PHE A 955 19.64 -71.38 -21.25
C PHE A 955 20.76 -72.17 -20.56
N GLU A 956 20.47 -72.89 -19.48
CA GLU A 956 21.47 -73.69 -18.75
C GLU A 956 22.06 -74.83 -19.59
N ASN A 957 21.25 -75.45 -20.46
CA ASN A 957 21.66 -76.59 -21.29
C ASN A 957 22.13 -76.19 -22.70
N GLY A 958 21.94 -74.93 -23.10
CA GLY A 958 22.36 -74.40 -24.39
C GLY A 958 21.47 -74.82 -25.58
N THR A 959 20.18 -75.05 -25.34
CA THR A 959 19.14 -75.36 -26.34
C THR A 959 18.41 -74.08 -26.79
N ASN A 960 17.40 -74.19 -27.65
CA ASN A 960 16.77 -73.06 -28.35
C ASN A 960 15.29 -72.90 -27.96
N PRO A 961 14.92 -71.82 -27.24
CA PRO A 961 13.58 -71.63 -26.66
C PRO A 961 12.43 -71.41 -27.62
N VAL A 962 12.76 -71.29 -28.90
CA VAL A 962 11.79 -70.99 -29.95
C VAL A 962 11.86 -72.06 -31.05
N SER A 963 12.58 -73.14 -30.81
CA SER A 963 12.77 -74.23 -31.77
C SER A 963 12.98 -75.56 -31.07
N ASN A 964 11.96 -76.38 -31.16
CA ASN A 964 11.85 -77.72 -30.57
C ASN A 964 12.85 -78.80 -31.05
N ASP A 965 13.96 -78.45 -31.71
CA ASP A 965 15.02 -79.36 -32.21
C ASP A 965 16.24 -78.51 -32.56
N THR A 966 17.10 -78.25 -31.57
CA THR A 966 18.25 -77.33 -31.68
C THR A 966 19.33 -77.87 -32.63
N ASP A 967 19.59 -79.18 -32.61
CA ASP A 967 20.71 -79.78 -33.34
C ASP A 967 20.31 -80.38 -34.71
N GLY A 968 19.01 -80.47 -34.97
CA GLY A 968 18.40 -80.86 -36.23
C GLY A 968 18.43 -82.37 -36.49
N ASP A 969 18.49 -83.19 -35.44
CA ASP A 969 18.56 -84.65 -35.52
C ASP A 969 17.20 -85.38 -35.49
N ASP A 970 16.11 -84.61 -35.51
CA ASP A 970 14.70 -85.03 -35.39
C ASP A 970 14.30 -85.46 -33.94
N TRP A 971 15.07 -85.13 -32.89
CA TRP A 971 14.67 -85.23 -31.48
C TRP A 971 14.32 -83.85 -30.90
N GLU A 972 13.35 -83.83 -29.98
CA GLU A 972 12.97 -82.62 -29.25
C GLU A 972 13.94 -82.39 -28.09
N ASP A 973 14.28 -81.12 -27.79
CA ASP A 973 15.38 -80.77 -26.89
C ASP A 973 15.05 -81.23 -25.45
N GLY A 974 13.82 -80.98 -24.98
CA GLY A 974 13.35 -81.45 -23.67
C GLY A 974 13.56 -82.96 -23.45
N PRO A 975 13.05 -83.86 -24.32
CA PRO A 975 13.36 -85.28 -24.28
C PRO A 975 14.85 -85.61 -24.43
N GLU A 976 15.60 -84.90 -25.27
CA GLU A 976 17.02 -85.15 -25.48
C GLU A 976 17.82 -84.93 -24.19
N VAL A 977 17.64 -83.78 -23.54
CA VAL A 977 18.29 -83.43 -22.27
C VAL A 977 17.82 -84.35 -21.15
N TYR A 978 16.51 -84.64 -21.07
CA TYR A 978 15.97 -85.50 -20.03
C TYR A 978 16.53 -86.93 -20.07
N TYR A 979 16.62 -87.55 -21.25
CA TYR A 979 17.07 -88.93 -21.43
C TYR A 979 18.59 -89.07 -21.56
N MET A 980 19.33 -87.98 -21.51
CA MET A 980 20.79 -88.01 -21.43
C MET A 980 21.24 -88.74 -20.17
N ASP A 981 22.42 -89.36 -20.22
CA ASP A 981 23.05 -90.10 -19.12
C ASP A 981 24.46 -89.51 -18.97
N HIS A 982 24.60 -88.51 -18.10
CA HIS A 982 25.83 -87.70 -18.00
C HIS A 982 27.02 -88.46 -17.40
N ASP A 983 26.77 -89.49 -16.60
CA ASP A 983 27.81 -90.30 -15.94
C ASP A 983 27.86 -91.77 -16.39
N ASP A 984 27.10 -92.11 -17.42
CA ASP A 984 26.99 -93.44 -18.05
C ASP A 984 26.55 -94.53 -17.05
N ASP A 985 25.74 -94.18 -16.06
CA ASP A 985 25.27 -95.11 -15.03
C ASP A 985 23.95 -95.82 -15.40
N GLY A 986 23.32 -95.44 -16.51
CA GLY A 986 22.09 -96.03 -17.03
C GLY A 986 20.79 -95.54 -16.38
N MET A 987 20.86 -94.53 -15.52
CA MET A 987 19.74 -93.66 -15.17
C MET A 987 19.72 -92.43 -16.10
N ALA A 988 18.56 -91.79 -16.21
CA ALA A 988 18.41 -90.60 -17.04
C ALA A 988 18.65 -89.36 -16.18
N THR A 989 19.47 -88.42 -16.65
CA THR A 989 19.85 -87.19 -15.96
C THR A 989 18.64 -86.38 -15.52
N GLY A 990 17.62 -86.23 -16.36
CA GLY A 990 16.40 -85.51 -15.97
C GLY A 990 15.58 -86.24 -14.90
N TRP A 991 15.66 -87.58 -14.82
CA TRP A 991 15.04 -88.35 -13.74
C TRP A 991 15.82 -88.20 -12.43
N GLU A 992 17.15 -88.18 -12.50
CA GLU A 992 18.03 -87.97 -11.36
C GLU A 992 17.85 -86.57 -10.76
N TYR A 993 17.88 -85.54 -11.62
CA TYR A 993 17.66 -84.16 -11.23
C TYR A 993 16.33 -83.97 -10.49
N HIS A 994 15.23 -84.50 -11.04
CA HIS A 994 13.90 -84.39 -10.40
C HIS A 994 13.87 -84.97 -8.98
N PHE A 995 14.54 -86.11 -8.76
CA PHE A 995 14.60 -86.76 -7.46
C PHE A 995 15.79 -86.32 -6.61
N GLU A 996 16.44 -85.19 -6.94
CA GLU A 996 17.59 -84.61 -6.23
C GLU A 996 18.76 -85.61 -6.08
N PHE A 997 19.00 -86.41 -7.11
CA PHE A 997 20.22 -87.19 -7.27
C PHE A 997 21.25 -86.37 -8.04
N ASP A 998 22.54 -86.73 -7.95
CA ASP A 998 23.62 -85.96 -8.58
C ASP A 998 23.86 -86.59 -9.96
N PRO A 999 23.45 -85.96 -11.08
CA PRO A 999 23.54 -86.59 -12.41
C PRO A 999 24.97 -86.86 -12.90
N TYR A 1000 25.98 -86.50 -12.09
CA TYR A 1000 27.38 -86.72 -12.35
C TYR A 1000 28.03 -87.73 -11.36
N ASP A 1001 27.27 -88.34 -10.44
CA ASP A 1001 27.75 -89.32 -9.46
C ASP A 1001 27.06 -90.70 -9.55
N SER A 1002 27.58 -91.54 -10.45
CA SER A 1002 27.17 -92.94 -10.74
C SER A 1002 27.02 -93.91 -9.55
N ALA A 1003 27.34 -93.47 -8.32
CA ALA A 1003 27.16 -94.24 -7.10
C ALA A 1003 25.72 -94.20 -6.57
N ASP A 1004 24.95 -93.17 -6.88
CA ASP A 1004 23.57 -92.98 -6.41
C ASP A 1004 22.58 -94.00 -6.99
N ARG A 1005 22.82 -94.54 -8.19
CA ARG A 1005 22.10 -95.70 -8.75
C ARG A 1005 21.96 -96.89 -7.81
N LEU A 1006 22.96 -97.14 -6.96
CA LEU A 1006 23.00 -98.27 -6.01
C LEU A 1006 22.40 -97.95 -4.64
N VAL A 1007 21.98 -96.71 -4.40
CA VAL A 1007 21.38 -96.27 -3.13
C VAL A 1007 19.90 -96.66 -3.11
N ASP A 1008 19.40 -97.04 -1.93
CA ASP A 1008 17.98 -97.24 -1.62
C ASP A 1008 17.55 -96.02 -0.80
N SER A 1009 16.93 -95.04 -1.47
CA SER A 1009 16.76 -93.69 -0.93
C SER A 1009 15.57 -93.58 0.02
N ASP A 1010 14.51 -94.36 -0.19
CA ASP A 1010 13.31 -94.36 0.66
C ASP A 1010 13.25 -95.53 1.67
N GLY A 1011 14.15 -96.50 1.54
CA GLY A 1011 14.31 -97.63 2.46
C GLY A 1011 13.30 -98.76 2.25
N ASP A 1012 12.70 -98.86 1.07
CA ASP A 1012 11.74 -99.91 0.72
C ASP A 1012 12.43 -101.25 0.35
N GLY A 1013 13.75 -101.24 0.15
CA GLY A 1013 14.57 -102.38 -0.22
C GLY A 1013 14.91 -102.51 -1.71
N HIS A 1014 14.54 -101.53 -2.54
CA HIS A 1014 14.88 -101.41 -3.95
C HIS A 1014 15.92 -100.28 -4.15
N THR A 1015 16.81 -100.42 -5.14
CA THR A 1015 17.79 -99.36 -5.44
C THR A 1015 17.19 -98.34 -6.40
N ASN A 1016 17.68 -97.11 -6.41
CA ASN A 1016 17.25 -96.03 -7.29
C ASN A 1016 17.16 -96.48 -8.77
N TYR A 1017 18.17 -97.20 -9.29
CA TYR A 1017 18.10 -97.73 -10.67
C TYR A 1017 16.97 -98.75 -10.89
N CYS A 1018 16.66 -99.57 -9.88
CA CYS A 1018 15.56 -100.50 -9.98
C CYS A 1018 14.22 -99.79 -9.99
N GLU A 1019 14.12 -98.66 -9.31
CA GLU A 1019 12.94 -97.81 -9.31
C GLU A 1019 12.78 -97.02 -10.59
N PHE A 1020 13.88 -96.47 -11.12
CA PHE A 1020 13.93 -95.87 -12.45
C PHE A 1020 13.46 -96.86 -13.53
N LYS A 1021 13.98 -98.10 -13.50
CA LYS A 1021 13.64 -99.15 -14.47
C LYS A 1021 12.17 -99.58 -14.45
N TRP A 1022 11.52 -99.49 -13.29
CA TRP A 1022 10.13 -99.90 -13.10
C TRP A 1022 9.17 -98.73 -12.86
N ASP A 1023 9.62 -97.50 -13.15
CA ASP A 1023 8.83 -96.28 -13.08
C ASP A 1023 8.18 -96.05 -11.70
N THR A 1024 8.88 -96.40 -10.62
CA THR A 1024 8.45 -96.16 -9.23
C THR A 1024 9.12 -94.91 -8.64
N ASN A 1025 8.52 -94.33 -7.60
CA ASN A 1025 8.99 -93.13 -6.93
C ASN A 1025 10.03 -93.45 -5.82
N PRO A 1026 11.32 -93.12 -6.01
CA PRO A 1026 12.44 -93.47 -5.11
C PRO A 1026 12.53 -92.66 -3.83
N ARG A 1027 11.59 -91.73 -3.63
CA ARG A 1027 11.46 -90.94 -2.40
C ARG A 1027 10.24 -91.37 -1.58
N ASN A 1028 9.48 -92.38 -2.03
CA ASN A 1028 8.22 -92.76 -1.44
C ASN A 1028 8.14 -94.26 -1.12
N PRO A 1029 8.30 -94.67 0.17
CA PRO A 1029 8.47 -96.07 0.57
C PRO A 1029 7.22 -96.95 0.41
N ILE A 1030 6.14 -96.41 -0.14
CA ILE A 1030 4.92 -97.15 -0.50
C ILE A 1030 4.75 -97.32 -2.03
N SER A 1031 5.63 -96.71 -2.83
CA SER A 1031 5.69 -96.83 -4.29
C SER A 1031 6.87 -97.72 -4.66
N PHE A 1032 6.63 -99.01 -4.84
CA PHE A 1032 7.68 -100.00 -5.05
C PHE A 1032 7.32 -100.98 -6.17
N PRO A 1033 8.30 -101.65 -6.81
CA PRO A 1033 8.04 -102.59 -7.90
C PRO A 1033 7.11 -103.76 -7.49
N GLY A 1034 6.18 -104.11 -8.36
CA GLY A 1034 5.14 -105.12 -8.15
C GLY A 1034 5.65 -106.57 -8.14
N GLN A 1035 4.80 -107.51 -7.69
CA GLN A 1035 5.13 -108.95 -7.71
C GLN A 1035 5.27 -109.48 -9.15
N GLY A 1036 6.52 -109.57 -9.64
CA GLY A 1036 6.86 -110.07 -10.97
C GLY A 1036 7.91 -109.22 -11.71
N GLU A 1037 8.19 -108.03 -11.19
CA GLU A 1037 9.14 -107.06 -11.72
C GLU A 1037 10.52 -107.32 -11.12
N LEU A 1038 11.38 -108.01 -11.89
CA LEU A 1038 12.72 -108.38 -11.48
C LEU A 1038 13.71 -107.33 -11.98
N CYS A 1039 14.43 -106.69 -11.06
CA CYS A 1039 15.56 -105.83 -11.37
C CYS A 1039 16.87 -106.47 -10.89
N ASP A 1040 17.91 -106.41 -11.72
CA ASP A 1040 19.29 -106.67 -11.32
C ASP A 1040 20.02 -105.31 -11.27
N PRO A 1041 20.41 -104.82 -10.08
CA PRO A 1041 21.05 -103.51 -9.93
C PRO A 1041 22.46 -103.47 -10.55
N PHE A 1042 22.98 -104.59 -11.05
CA PHE A 1042 24.27 -104.69 -11.76
C PHE A 1042 24.12 -104.99 -13.25
N GLU A 1043 22.91 -104.86 -13.81
CA GLU A 1043 22.68 -105.03 -15.24
C GLU A 1043 23.34 -103.87 -16.02
N SER A 1044 24.23 -104.24 -16.94
CA SER A 1044 25.07 -103.35 -17.74
C SER A 1044 24.44 -102.95 -19.06
#